data_AF-A0A4Y9YF48-F1
#
_entry.id   AF-A0A4Y9YF48-F1
#
_cell.length_a   1.000
_cell.length_b   1.000
_cell.length_c   1.000
_cell.angle_alpha   90.00
_cell.angle_beta   90.00
_cell.angle_gamma   90.00
#
_symmetry.space_group_name_H-M   'P 1'
#
loop_
_entity.id
_entity.type
_entity.pdbx_description
1 polymer ?
#
loop_
_entity_poly.entity_id
_entity_poly.type
_entity_poly.pdbx_seq_one_letter_code
_entity_poly.pdbx_strand_id
1 'polypeptide(L)'
;MTPNRRRRASSLPPSSPLTDLPSDILTHNDHPLPSVFEGLYQISPTHSERIISDTSMLPESPARTAADRRRKDKADRDKAARLAEEAAAEDEAERRMVVCEQVLEILEAADVPFIDLLRIVSDARHNRGKERYWGLFRNTTGVAEILDMWVSSENSLTGRETLREWATAYIARLVSREGDAVSQDGFLRTEKRAIDEHFALDFSLESLAGELSELCPTMMVLLSEFGTSTRQKRSNTRTGVRRHLNYLTTSALICLSARSQKNNYARHIFGLYAYASGAKRQMIELLSHLGLCSSYNTLAANLGDDHLPHDATGGPASDTDSSDDEDSNDVPSHPRPTADHPTAQLPSPHQSQPASPTTDVPNLLQTQSVSTLRAQPQGDIQQASALVDSEDEMWEKLSDIRAEDVVDEEGNDILEALDALQAERRDNAVDSGGKPAKKKRVEGILKRLSDACRRAARANASSRLVAFVYDNINIVFRVAEQASGNKDTMENGTCATAFELFGASEDAMQTSDLMAGIINAGPLSVSDVLFTPEESRDFKAILQHTVLNVIVTHGAGEPIARFKKDVDTFGPLLETRIPLHQTKIFPLPSMKIDESTIVGNADVTKTVLAELGQDMSADGFADVVRIIAGDQLSIARLRSLMKNRSGHDSFANSYLWAVIMPGFFHYKMATVHGIMERHYGYTTSHHNPGSLAFHNTVLDRKPITMTSLPPFRVCQDLIFVSLYARVLVCLEHVSSCESLEDYVKHVSWAELTDHAAEIVDRYTNSRTVGRLRTARAAALRNSVPEHGGTASTDSECPQTPRTQPAAPGLHQQSEQSASTPVDTVPPEPRAGTIPSLQTQGDMVYENALLFLRDALVLRALTNAIKMGVSGRIVLILKALALIYRGSGRTKYAQEVLFLIHNMTHIWPEELRKIVLNNWLVNPTGKPNAWVEVDLMQEHENFWIKTIYRAHGSNGSWEWLAMISPCIDILRRLSTQMNASLGAKLGSKHTSPSIQKDITVLMSSLHHHRVYELHPGRAIDDDKPIVPDALTYGLELLEGPLEDFNHTFTKLQARCRSTPLVGARYPGIRTTVESTTTVVPAASSSEPQTVAVNTAPTSEGHAEGASEQLADRQSGAVIERSEDREGDGSDEDSDDDEEDDLQPQTMFSLDTPGDVALDPDRVDNFEFGL
;
A
#
# COMPACT_ATOMS: atom_id res chain seq x y z
N MET A 1 -40.77 -32.32 -14.42
CA MET A 1 -40.82 -33.80 -14.35
C MET A 1 -39.69 -34.29 -13.46
N THR A 2 -39.86 -35.45 -12.82
CA THR A 2 -39.05 -36.02 -11.72
C THR A 2 -39.31 -37.53 -11.65
N PRO A 3 -38.59 -38.37 -10.86
CA PRO A 3 -37.44 -38.12 -9.95
C PRO A 3 -36.19 -38.94 -10.40
N ASN A 4 -35.12 -39.30 -9.66
CA ASN A 4 -34.85 -39.70 -8.25
C ASN A 4 -33.35 -39.40 -7.88
N ARG A 5 -33.01 -38.85 -6.71
CA ARG A 5 -32.78 -39.47 -5.36
C ARG A 5 -31.54 -40.41 -5.31
N ARG A 6 -30.68 -40.44 -4.27
CA ARG A 6 -30.50 -39.73 -2.96
C ARG A 6 -29.00 -39.86 -2.54
N ARG A 7 -28.37 -38.93 -1.79
CA ARG A 7 -28.14 -38.93 -0.30
C ARG A 7 -27.90 -40.34 0.33
N ARG A 8 -26.99 -40.56 1.30
CA ARG A 8 -26.43 -39.66 2.34
C ARG A 8 -25.12 -40.19 3.01
N ALA A 9 -24.38 -39.24 3.58
CA ALA A 9 -23.25 -39.26 4.54
C ALA A 9 -22.91 -40.47 5.48
N SER A 10 -21.58 -40.69 5.62
CA SER A 10 -20.73 -40.84 6.84
C SER A 10 -21.01 -41.86 7.97
N SER A 11 -20.00 -42.71 8.26
CA SER A 11 -19.59 -43.16 9.61
C SER A 11 -18.21 -43.86 9.65
N LEU A 12 -17.41 -43.61 10.71
CA LEU A 12 -16.17 -44.30 11.14
C LEU A 12 -16.46 -44.99 12.51
N PRO A 13 -15.56 -45.78 13.15
CA PRO A 13 -14.47 -46.69 12.71
C PRO A 13 -14.74 -48.12 13.33
N PRO A 14 -13.82 -48.94 13.92
CA PRO A 14 -12.36 -49.16 13.80
C PRO A 14 -11.96 -50.66 13.64
N SER A 15 -10.68 -50.98 13.92
CA SER A 15 -10.07 -52.27 14.32
C SER A 15 -9.63 -53.31 13.26
N SER A 16 -8.33 -53.66 13.36
CA SER A 16 -7.64 -54.88 12.88
C SER A 16 -7.69 -55.99 13.98
N PRO A 17 -6.96 -57.14 13.91
CA PRO A 17 -6.20 -57.76 12.81
C PRO A 17 -6.53 -59.27 12.61
N LEU A 18 -5.81 -59.96 11.70
CA LEU A 18 -5.20 -61.33 11.82
C LEU A 18 -5.01 -62.03 10.46
N THR A 19 -4.32 -63.17 10.47
CA THR A 19 -3.68 -63.83 9.32
C THR A 19 -4.27 -65.21 8.94
N ASP A 20 -3.75 -65.74 7.83
CA ASP A 20 -3.62 -67.16 7.45
C ASP A 20 -4.75 -67.90 6.68
N LEU A 21 -4.23 -68.85 5.89
CA LEU A 21 -4.83 -69.83 4.96
C LEU A 21 -5.45 -71.04 5.73
N PRO A 22 -6.16 -72.04 5.12
CA PRO A 22 -5.97 -72.58 3.75
C PRO A 22 -7.20 -73.21 3.02
N SER A 23 -6.94 -73.83 1.84
CA SER A 23 -7.45 -75.10 1.24
C SER A 23 -8.86 -75.67 1.61
N ASP A 24 -9.65 -76.36 0.75
CA ASP A 24 -9.43 -76.93 -0.61
C ASP A 24 -10.75 -77.50 -1.25
N ILE A 25 -10.73 -77.90 -2.55
CA ILE A 25 -11.47 -79.06 -3.17
C ILE A 25 -13.05 -79.06 -3.19
N LEU A 26 -13.84 -79.50 -4.20
CA LEU A 26 -13.67 -80.02 -5.59
C LEU A 26 -15.01 -79.98 -6.42
N THR A 27 -14.94 -80.27 -7.74
CA THR A 27 -16.04 -80.64 -8.71
C THR A 27 -17.11 -79.57 -9.03
N HIS A 28 -17.61 -79.40 -10.26
CA HIS A 28 -17.99 -80.38 -11.30
C HIS A 28 -17.71 -79.89 -12.76
N ASN A 29 -17.90 -80.78 -13.75
CA ASN A 29 -17.58 -80.56 -15.18
C ASN A 29 -18.41 -79.48 -15.91
N ASP A 30 -17.81 -78.76 -16.87
CA ASP A 30 -18.42 -78.51 -18.19
C ASP A 30 -17.38 -78.14 -19.30
N HIS A 31 -17.84 -78.08 -20.56
CA HIS A 31 -17.10 -77.82 -21.81
C HIS A 31 -17.17 -76.33 -22.27
N PRO A 32 -16.49 -75.85 -23.35
CA PRO A 32 -15.24 -76.30 -24.03
C PRO A 32 -14.27 -75.17 -24.52
N LEU A 33 -13.01 -75.55 -24.87
CA LEU A 33 -12.09 -74.94 -25.88
C LEU A 33 -11.54 -73.49 -25.66
N PRO A 34 -10.33 -73.15 -26.18
CA PRO A 34 -9.09 -73.92 -26.09
C PRO A 34 -7.84 -73.06 -25.73
N SER A 35 -6.87 -73.67 -25.05
CA SER A 35 -5.47 -73.23 -24.99
C SER A 35 -4.54 -74.41 -25.29
N VAL A 36 -3.26 -74.13 -25.57
CA VAL A 36 -2.16 -75.10 -25.46
C VAL A 36 -0.94 -74.36 -24.86
N PHE A 37 -0.14 -75.08 -24.08
CA PHE A 37 1.01 -74.60 -23.32
C PHE A 37 2.24 -75.48 -23.66
N GLU A 38 3.28 -75.44 -22.82
CA GLU A 38 4.51 -76.28 -22.83
C GLU A 38 5.68 -75.77 -23.69
N GLY A 39 6.95 -76.01 -23.32
CA GLY A 39 7.44 -76.76 -22.16
C GLY A 39 8.91 -76.52 -21.83
N LEU A 40 9.29 -76.86 -20.58
CA LEU A 40 10.62 -76.60 -19.98
C LEU A 40 11.71 -77.65 -20.35
N TYR A 41 12.95 -77.27 -20.04
CA TYR A 41 14.11 -78.11 -19.67
C TYR A 41 14.92 -78.90 -20.74
N GLN A 42 16.20 -78.52 -20.82
CA GLN A 42 17.43 -79.35 -20.86
C GLN A 42 17.75 -80.34 -22.02
N ILE A 43 18.97 -80.12 -22.55
CA ILE A 43 19.97 -81.10 -23.05
C ILE A 43 19.78 -81.67 -24.48
N SER A 44 20.93 -81.73 -25.18
CA SER A 44 21.21 -82.17 -26.56
C SER A 44 21.12 -83.71 -26.74
N PRO A 45 21.41 -84.36 -27.91
CA PRO A 45 22.00 -83.82 -29.17
C PRO A 45 21.45 -84.43 -30.50
N THR A 46 22.18 -84.16 -31.60
CA THR A 46 22.33 -84.92 -32.89
C THR A 46 21.58 -84.48 -34.17
N HIS A 47 22.38 -83.98 -35.13
CA HIS A 47 22.41 -84.22 -36.59
C HIS A 47 21.14 -84.36 -37.49
N SER A 48 21.27 -83.74 -38.68
CA SER A 48 20.70 -84.14 -40.01
C SER A 48 19.17 -84.03 -40.22
N GLU A 49 18.64 -83.78 -41.42
CA GLU A 49 19.22 -83.42 -42.73
C GLU A 49 18.23 -82.58 -43.58
N ARG A 50 18.75 -81.66 -44.41
CA ARG A 50 18.38 -81.36 -45.82
C ARG A 50 16.91 -81.28 -46.36
N ILE A 51 16.74 -80.30 -47.28
CA ILE A 51 16.18 -80.41 -48.67
C ILE A 51 14.72 -79.95 -49.02
N ILE A 52 14.65 -78.80 -49.73
CA ILE A 52 14.02 -78.53 -51.07
C ILE A 52 12.48 -78.34 -51.28
N SER A 53 12.13 -77.14 -51.79
CA SER A 53 11.06 -76.81 -52.78
C SER A 53 9.57 -76.73 -52.34
N ASP A 54 8.61 -76.15 -53.10
CA ASP A 54 8.69 -75.45 -54.41
C ASP A 54 7.55 -74.44 -54.72
N THR A 55 7.76 -73.64 -55.78
CA THR A 55 6.80 -73.02 -56.75
C THR A 55 5.70 -72.01 -56.34
N SER A 56 5.53 -70.98 -57.21
CA SER A 56 4.34 -70.14 -57.48
C SER A 56 3.93 -69.03 -56.48
N MET A 57 3.26 -67.95 -56.89
CA MET A 57 3.32 -67.15 -58.14
C MET A 57 2.72 -65.76 -57.84
N LEU A 58 3.17 -64.71 -58.55
CA LEU A 58 2.52 -63.38 -58.54
C LEU A 58 2.40 -62.81 -59.97
N PRO A 59 1.30 -62.11 -60.31
CA PRO A 59 1.08 -61.54 -61.64
C PRO A 59 1.85 -60.22 -61.87
N GLU A 60 2.10 -59.90 -63.13
CA GLU A 60 2.97 -58.79 -63.57
C GLU A 60 2.27 -57.42 -63.66
N SER A 61 3.08 -56.35 -63.59
CA SER A 61 2.76 -54.97 -64.02
C SER A 61 4.04 -54.10 -64.04
N PRO A 62 4.11 -53.01 -64.83
CA PRO A 62 4.20 -53.02 -66.29
C PRO A 62 5.65 -52.71 -66.77
N ALA A 63 5.86 -52.65 -68.09
CA ALA A 63 7.19 -52.49 -68.70
C ALA A 63 7.93 -51.20 -68.27
N ARG A 64 8.99 -51.34 -67.47
CA ARG A 64 9.86 -50.24 -67.01
C ARG A 64 10.54 -49.50 -68.17
N THR A 65 10.58 -48.17 -68.09
CA THR A 65 11.27 -47.34 -69.09
C THR A 65 12.80 -47.55 -69.04
N ALA A 66 13.52 -47.05 -70.05
CA ALA A 66 14.98 -47.05 -70.05
C ALA A 66 15.59 -46.17 -68.93
N ALA A 67 14.85 -45.15 -68.45
CA ALA A 67 15.27 -44.31 -67.33
C ALA A 67 15.12 -45.04 -65.98
N ASP A 68 14.02 -45.79 -65.80
CA ASP A 68 13.78 -46.58 -64.59
C ASP A 68 14.79 -47.72 -64.45
N ARG A 69 15.13 -48.37 -65.58
CA ARG A 69 16.25 -49.33 -65.62
C ARG A 69 17.55 -48.67 -65.18
N ARG A 70 17.96 -47.55 -65.79
CA ARG A 70 19.19 -46.84 -65.36
C ARG A 70 19.17 -46.38 -63.90
N ARG A 71 18.01 -45.99 -63.34
CA ARG A 71 17.87 -45.67 -61.92
C ARG A 71 18.01 -46.90 -61.03
N LYS A 72 17.38 -48.03 -61.39
CA LYS A 72 17.56 -49.29 -60.67
C LYS A 72 18.99 -49.81 -60.80
N ASP A 73 19.56 -49.84 -62.01
CA ASP A 73 20.94 -50.28 -62.26
C ASP A 73 21.95 -49.42 -61.47
N LYS A 74 21.67 -48.13 -61.25
CA LYS A 74 22.46 -47.30 -60.34
C LYS A 74 22.22 -47.67 -58.87
N ALA A 75 20.97 -47.76 -58.42
CA ALA A 75 20.65 -48.09 -57.03
C ALA A 75 21.17 -49.49 -56.62
N ASP A 76 21.11 -50.46 -57.52
CA ASP A 76 21.64 -51.81 -57.33
C ASP A 76 23.18 -51.81 -57.32
N ARG A 77 23.84 -50.95 -58.10
CA ARG A 77 25.30 -50.74 -58.02
C ARG A 77 25.73 -49.99 -56.78
N ASP A 78 25.01 -48.92 -56.40
CA ASP A 78 25.26 -48.16 -55.18
C ASP A 78 25.05 -49.08 -53.95
N LYS A 79 24.06 -49.98 -54.00
CA LYS A 79 23.84 -51.02 -52.98
C LYS A 79 24.90 -52.13 -53.01
N ALA A 80 25.31 -52.61 -54.19
CA ALA A 80 26.37 -53.62 -54.31
C ALA A 80 27.74 -53.06 -53.90
N ALA A 81 28.01 -51.78 -54.16
CA ALA A 81 29.18 -51.07 -53.68
C ALA A 81 29.14 -50.94 -52.15
N ARG A 82 28.00 -50.57 -51.55
CA ARG A 82 27.83 -50.59 -50.09
C ARG A 82 28.02 -51.97 -49.49
N LEU A 83 27.40 -53.01 -50.03
CA LEU A 83 27.59 -54.38 -49.55
C LEU A 83 29.04 -54.87 -49.69
N ALA A 84 29.77 -54.42 -50.71
CA ALA A 84 31.20 -54.71 -50.87
C ALA A 84 32.09 -53.86 -49.96
N GLU A 85 31.66 -52.64 -49.60
CA GLU A 85 32.33 -51.74 -48.64
C GLU A 85 32.09 -52.22 -47.20
N GLU A 86 30.87 -52.68 -46.88
CA GLU A 86 30.46 -53.35 -45.65
C GLU A 86 31.25 -54.68 -45.49
N ALA A 87 31.24 -55.56 -46.50
CA ALA A 87 32.03 -56.80 -46.46
C ALA A 87 33.56 -56.55 -46.39
N ALA A 88 34.09 -55.53 -47.09
CA ALA A 88 35.50 -55.18 -46.97
C ALA A 88 35.85 -54.55 -45.61
N ALA A 89 34.89 -53.94 -44.92
CA ALA A 89 35.03 -53.47 -43.56
C ALA A 89 34.92 -54.61 -42.54
N GLU A 90 34.11 -55.64 -42.80
CA GLU A 90 34.06 -56.89 -42.02
C GLU A 90 35.37 -57.69 -42.17
N ASP A 91 35.86 -57.92 -43.39
CA ASP A 91 37.19 -58.51 -43.69
C ASP A 91 38.33 -57.81 -42.93
N GLU A 92 38.30 -56.47 -42.90
CA GLU A 92 39.31 -55.64 -42.24
C GLU A 92 39.12 -55.60 -40.71
N ALA A 93 37.89 -55.72 -40.21
CA ALA A 93 37.60 -55.85 -38.78
C ALA A 93 38.04 -57.22 -38.25
N GLU A 94 37.78 -58.32 -38.98
CA GLU A 94 38.22 -59.67 -38.63
C GLU A 94 39.76 -59.75 -38.62
N ARG A 95 40.45 -59.16 -39.60
CA ARG A 95 41.91 -59.04 -39.59
C ARG A 95 42.43 -58.27 -38.37
N ARG A 96 41.76 -57.19 -37.97
CA ARG A 96 42.13 -56.40 -36.78
C ARG A 96 41.87 -57.19 -35.50
N MET A 97 40.79 -57.96 -35.43
CA MET A 97 40.48 -58.86 -34.33
C MET A 97 41.59 -59.90 -34.14
N VAL A 98 41.99 -60.59 -35.20
CA VAL A 98 43.11 -61.56 -35.19
C VAL A 98 44.43 -60.90 -34.77
N VAL A 99 44.71 -59.67 -35.18
CA VAL A 99 45.89 -58.92 -34.72
C VAL A 99 45.78 -58.50 -33.25
N CYS A 100 44.59 -58.17 -32.75
CA CYS A 100 44.35 -57.91 -31.33
C CYS A 100 44.50 -59.17 -30.48
N GLU A 101 44.02 -60.33 -30.95
CA GLU A 101 44.21 -61.63 -30.30
C GLU A 101 45.72 -61.96 -30.20
N GLN A 102 46.48 -61.82 -31.28
CA GLN A 102 47.95 -61.99 -31.26
C GLN A 102 48.65 -61.05 -30.28
N VAL A 103 48.16 -59.82 -30.10
CA VAL A 103 48.70 -58.88 -29.10
C VAL A 103 48.36 -59.33 -27.67
N LEU A 104 47.20 -59.93 -27.44
CA LEU A 104 46.83 -60.50 -26.14
C LEU A 104 47.67 -61.76 -25.83
N GLU A 105 47.88 -62.65 -26.79
CA GLU A 105 48.78 -63.81 -26.67
C GLU A 105 50.20 -63.39 -26.27
N ILE A 106 50.74 -62.31 -26.87
CA ILE A 106 52.08 -61.78 -26.55
C ILE A 106 52.14 -61.22 -25.12
N LEU A 107 51.06 -60.64 -24.60
CA LEU A 107 50.97 -60.12 -23.24
C LEU A 107 50.88 -61.25 -22.21
N GLU A 108 50.04 -62.25 -22.48
CA GLU A 108 49.88 -63.44 -21.64
C GLU A 108 51.18 -64.25 -21.57
N ALA A 109 51.83 -64.50 -22.71
CA ALA A 109 53.14 -65.18 -22.77
C ALA A 109 54.28 -64.40 -22.09
N ALA A 110 54.08 -63.13 -21.75
CA ALA A 110 55.03 -62.28 -21.03
C ALA A 110 54.66 -62.03 -19.55
N ASP A 111 53.56 -62.60 -19.06
CA ASP A 111 52.97 -62.34 -17.73
C ASP A 111 52.69 -60.83 -17.48
N VAL A 112 52.27 -60.12 -18.53
CA VAL A 112 51.92 -58.69 -18.48
C VAL A 112 50.41 -58.51 -18.59
N PRO A 113 49.70 -58.05 -17.54
CA PRO A 113 48.26 -57.87 -17.61
C PRO A 113 47.90 -56.71 -18.54
N PHE A 114 46.84 -56.87 -19.36
CA PHE A 114 46.41 -55.89 -20.37
C PHE A 114 46.20 -54.46 -19.83
N ILE A 115 45.82 -54.33 -18.54
CA ILE A 115 45.66 -53.04 -17.88
C ILE A 115 46.96 -52.22 -17.81
N ASP A 116 48.13 -52.86 -17.76
CA ASP A 116 49.42 -52.15 -17.71
C ASP A 116 49.85 -51.65 -19.10
N LEU A 117 49.49 -52.34 -20.19
CA LEU A 117 49.58 -51.78 -21.55
C LEU A 117 48.68 -50.54 -21.67
N LEU A 118 47.43 -50.61 -21.20
CA LEU A 118 46.51 -49.47 -21.18
C LEU A 118 47.05 -48.29 -20.35
N ARG A 119 47.66 -48.56 -19.18
CA ARG A 119 48.30 -47.53 -18.34
C ARG A 119 49.49 -46.86 -19.05
N ILE A 120 50.37 -47.64 -19.70
CA ILE A 120 51.53 -47.10 -20.44
C ILE A 120 51.08 -46.21 -21.61
N VAL A 121 50.02 -46.58 -22.33
CA VAL A 121 49.46 -45.74 -23.42
C VAL A 121 48.77 -44.49 -22.84
N SER A 122 47.99 -44.64 -21.77
CA SER A 122 47.12 -43.57 -21.24
C SER A 122 47.87 -42.50 -20.42
N ASP A 123 48.91 -42.87 -19.68
CA ASP A 123 49.65 -41.94 -18.83
C ASP A 123 50.54 -40.98 -19.65
N ALA A 124 50.36 -39.67 -19.45
CA ALA A 124 51.13 -38.62 -20.09
C ALA A 124 52.65 -38.80 -19.97
N ARG A 125 53.13 -39.32 -18.84
CA ARG A 125 54.57 -39.44 -18.51
C ARG A 125 55.34 -40.36 -19.47
N HIS A 126 54.67 -41.31 -20.12
CA HIS A 126 55.29 -42.25 -21.08
C HIS A 126 55.38 -41.72 -22.53
N ASN A 127 54.96 -40.47 -22.78
CA ASN A 127 55.09 -39.78 -24.08
C ASN A 127 54.43 -40.49 -25.29
N ARG A 128 53.51 -41.44 -25.08
CA ARG A 128 52.72 -42.13 -26.11
C ARG A 128 51.57 -41.28 -26.67
N GLY A 129 51.85 -40.00 -26.94
CA GLY A 129 50.85 -39.02 -27.36
C GLY A 129 50.22 -39.33 -28.72
N LYS A 130 50.99 -39.93 -29.65
CA LYS A 130 50.48 -40.34 -30.96
C LYS A 130 49.49 -41.50 -30.81
N GLU A 131 49.86 -42.52 -30.06
CA GLU A 131 49.07 -43.74 -29.87
C GLU A 131 47.78 -43.41 -29.08
N ARG A 132 47.89 -42.59 -28.05
CA ARG A 132 46.75 -42.12 -27.26
C ARG A 132 45.78 -41.26 -28.06
N TYR A 133 46.25 -40.27 -28.83
CA TYR A 133 45.35 -39.44 -29.62
C TYR A 133 44.82 -40.20 -30.85
N TRP A 134 45.69 -40.71 -31.72
CA TRP A 134 45.29 -41.31 -33.00
C TRP A 134 44.67 -42.70 -32.87
N GLY A 135 44.95 -43.43 -31.78
CA GLY A 135 44.41 -44.77 -31.51
C GLY A 135 43.20 -44.81 -30.57
N LEU A 136 43.11 -43.91 -29.57
CA LEU A 136 41.95 -43.83 -28.68
C LEU A 136 41.06 -42.62 -29.00
N PHE A 137 41.54 -41.39 -28.74
CA PHE A 137 40.66 -40.21 -28.68
C PHE A 137 40.30 -39.56 -30.04
N ARG A 138 40.86 -40.03 -31.16
CA ARG A 138 40.53 -39.54 -32.52
C ARG A 138 39.12 -39.93 -32.94
N ASN A 139 38.63 -41.08 -32.52
CA ASN A 139 37.23 -41.47 -32.63
C ASN A 139 36.63 -41.48 -31.23
N THR A 140 36.10 -40.33 -30.79
CA THR A 140 35.52 -40.18 -29.45
C THR A 140 34.39 -41.16 -29.17
N THR A 141 33.68 -41.62 -30.21
CA THR A 141 32.61 -42.63 -30.08
C THR A 141 33.17 -43.97 -29.61
N GLY A 142 34.31 -44.41 -30.12
CA GLY A 142 34.90 -45.71 -29.74
C GLY A 142 35.29 -45.82 -28.26
N VAL A 143 35.71 -44.72 -27.64
CA VAL A 143 35.97 -44.67 -26.19
C VAL A 143 34.67 -44.67 -25.40
N ALA A 144 33.62 -44.00 -25.89
CA ALA A 144 32.29 -44.04 -25.28
C ALA A 144 31.67 -45.45 -25.37
N GLU A 145 31.73 -46.10 -26.54
CA GLU A 145 31.29 -47.47 -26.77
C GLU A 145 31.98 -48.47 -25.82
N ILE A 146 33.29 -48.31 -25.55
CA ILE A 146 34.02 -49.12 -24.57
C ILE A 146 33.51 -48.88 -23.15
N LEU A 147 33.24 -47.63 -22.75
CA LEU A 147 32.70 -47.31 -21.43
C LEU A 147 31.25 -47.78 -21.26
N ASP A 148 30.43 -47.70 -22.31
CA ASP A 148 29.06 -48.24 -22.36
C ASP A 148 29.07 -49.77 -22.23
N MET A 149 29.98 -50.47 -22.93
CA MET A 149 30.22 -51.90 -22.73
C MET A 149 30.70 -52.23 -21.31
N TRP A 150 31.51 -51.36 -20.67
CA TRP A 150 31.96 -51.57 -19.30
C TRP A 150 30.85 -51.35 -18.25
N VAL A 151 29.83 -50.52 -18.52
CA VAL A 151 28.63 -50.41 -17.65
C VAL A 151 27.49 -51.38 -18.02
N SER A 152 27.53 -52.00 -19.20
CA SER A 152 26.55 -52.98 -19.70
C SER A 152 26.30 -54.11 -18.70
N SER A 153 25.05 -54.59 -18.63
CA SER A 153 24.64 -55.75 -17.82
C SER A 153 25.41 -57.04 -18.14
N GLU A 154 26.08 -57.10 -19.28
CA GLU A 154 26.90 -58.21 -19.75
C GLU A 154 28.30 -58.25 -19.12
N ASN A 155 28.76 -57.14 -18.51
CA ASN A 155 30.04 -57.09 -17.81
C ASN A 155 29.94 -57.60 -16.36
N SER A 156 31.09 -57.98 -15.79
CA SER A 156 31.28 -58.30 -14.38
C SER A 156 30.65 -57.26 -13.43
N LEU A 157 30.22 -57.72 -12.25
CA LEU A 157 29.66 -56.84 -11.22
C LEU A 157 30.70 -55.81 -10.74
N THR A 158 31.87 -56.32 -10.33
CA THR A 158 33.02 -55.52 -9.86
C THR A 158 33.50 -54.48 -10.88
N GLY A 159 33.52 -54.82 -12.17
CA GLY A 159 33.93 -53.88 -13.23
C GLY A 159 32.94 -52.72 -13.39
N ARG A 160 31.63 -53.00 -13.31
CA ARG A 160 30.57 -51.98 -13.33
C ARG A 160 30.62 -51.08 -12.10
N GLU A 161 30.86 -51.66 -10.93
CA GLU A 161 30.95 -50.94 -9.66
C GLU A 161 32.17 -50.02 -9.63
N THR A 162 33.36 -50.54 -9.93
CA THR A 162 34.62 -49.76 -10.01
C THR A 162 34.47 -48.55 -10.94
N LEU A 163 33.85 -48.71 -12.11
CA LEU A 163 33.63 -47.62 -13.05
C LEU A 163 32.57 -46.62 -12.56
N ARG A 164 31.47 -47.10 -11.95
CA ARG A 164 30.42 -46.27 -11.36
C ARG A 164 30.95 -45.42 -10.21
N GLU A 165 31.72 -46.00 -9.30
CA GLU A 165 32.37 -45.31 -8.19
C GLU A 165 33.32 -44.23 -8.70
N TRP A 166 34.22 -44.58 -9.63
CA TRP A 166 35.15 -43.63 -10.23
C TRP A 166 34.42 -42.45 -10.90
N ALA A 167 33.39 -42.73 -11.69
CA ALA A 167 32.60 -41.72 -12.39
C ALA A 167 31.84 -40.83 -11.40
N THR A 168 31.23 -41.41 -10.36
CA THR A 168 30.54 -40.67 -9.29
C THR A 168 31.50 -39.75 -8.55
N ALA A 169 32.67 -40.26 -8.14
CA ALA A 169 33.70 -39.47 -7.48
C ALA A 169 34.29 -38.38 -8.40
N TYR A 170 34.38 -38.62 -9.71
CA TYR A 170 34.81 -37.62 -10.69
C TYR A 170 33.78 -36.49 -10.83
N ILE A 171 32.51 -36.83 -11.02
CA ILE A 171 31.39 -35.86 -11.13
C ILE A 171 31.25 -35.05 -9.84
N ALA A 172 31.33 -35.69 -8.66
CA ALA A 172 31.30 -35.00 -7.37
C ALA A 172 32.41 -33.95 -7.23
N ARG A 173 33.63 -34.26 -7.73
CA ARG A 173 34.75 -33.29 -7.76
C ARG A 173 34.52 -32.14 -8.74
N LEU A 174 33.85 -32.36 -9.87
CA LEU A 174 33.44 -31.27 -10.78
C LEU A 174 32.40 -30.36 -10.11
N VAL A 175 31.29 -30.94 -9.65
CA VAL A 175 30.18 -30.21 -9.00
C VAL A 175 30.65 -29.43 -7.75
N SER A 176 31.62 -29.97 -6.99
CA SER A 176 32.20 -29.25 -5.85
C SER A 176 32.99 -28.01 -6.31
N ARG A 177 33.83 -28.12 -7.34
CA ARG A 177 34.57 -26.98 -7.92
C ARG A 177 33.64 -25.92 -8.52
N GLU A 178 32.57 -26.34 -9.17
CA GLU A 178 31.51 -25.45 -9.67
C GLU A 178 30.82 -24.69 -8.53
N GLY A 179 30.46 -25.39 -7.44
CA GLY A 179 29.91 -24.77 -6.23
C GLY A 179 30.86 -23.78 -5.56
N ASP A 180 32.16 -24.01 -5.63
CA ASP A 180 33.18 -23.06 -5.16
C ASP A 180 33.35 -21.87 -6.11
N ALA A 181 33.33 -22.07 -7.43
CA ALA A 181 33.40 -21.00 -8.42
C ALA A 181 32.24 -20.00 -8.25
N VAL A 182 31.00 -20.50 -8.20
CA VAL A 182 29.80 -19.71 -7.87
C VAL A 182 29.95 -18.95 -6.55
N SER A 183 30.46 -19.62 -5.52
CA SER A 183 30.64 -19.02 -4.19
C SER A 183 31.74 -17.96 -4.17
N GLN A 184 32.81 -18.10 -4.96
CA GLN A 184 33.95 -17.18 -5.05
C GLN A 184 33.60 -15.90 -5.83
N ASP A 185 33.00 -16.06 -7.01
CA ASP A 185 32.42 -14.96 -7.79
C ASP A 185 31.45 -14.15 -6.91
N GLY A 186 30.50 -14.85 -6.30
CA GLY A 186 29.68 -14.29 -5.24
C GLY A 186 28.62 -13.28 -5.70
N PHE A 187 28.15 -13.33 -6.95
CA PHE A 187 26.90 -12.66 -7.39
C PHE A 187 25.71 -12.92 -6.45
N LEU A 188 25.66 -14.10 -5.81
CA LEU A 188 24.67 -14.50 -4.81
C LEU A 188 24.89 -13.94 -3.39
N ARG A 189 25.97 -13.17 -3.15
CA ARG A 189 26.30 -12.67 -1.82
C ARG A 189 25.79 -11.26 -1.56
N THR A 190 24.89 -11.11 -0.59
CA THR A 190 24.40 -9.78 -0.16
C THR A 190 25.49 -8.91 0.47
N GLU A 191 26.60 -9.49 0.95
CA GLU A 191 27.75 -8.70 1.44
C GLU A 191 28.46 -7.90 0.33
N LYS A 192 28.25 -8.27 -0.95
CA LYS A 192 28.78 -7.55 -2.13
C LYS A 192 27.75 -6.61 -2.78
N ARG A 193 26.52 -6.53 -2.26
CA ARG A 193 25.43 -5.72 -2.83
C ARG A 193 25.04 -4.58 -1.88
N ALA A 194 24.67 -3.44 -2.46
CA ALA A 194 23.85 -2.47 -1.73
C ALA A 194 22.50 -3.11 -1.37
N ILE A 195 21.78 -2.52 -0.40
CA ILE A 195 20.38 -2.87 -0.13
C ILE A 195 19.59 -1.57 -0.32
N ASP A 196 18.88 -1.52 -1.44
CA ASP A 196 18.20 -0.38 -2.03
C ASP A 196 17.10 -0.89 -2.98
N GLU A 197 16.57 -0.01 -3.84
CA GLU A 197 15.57 -0.36 -4.85
C GLU A 197 16.07 -1.41 -5.86
N HIS A 198 17.32 -1.29 -6.32
CA HIS A 198 17.93 -2.22 -7.28
C HIS A 198 18.13 -3.61 -6.68
N PHE A 199 18.57 -3.69 -5.41
CA PHE A 199 18.65 -4.96 -4.67
C PHE A 199 17.33 -5.76 -4.75
N ALA A 200 16.19 -5.09 -4.55
CA ALA A 200 14.87 -5.70 -4.56
C ALA A 200 14.34 -5.97 -5.98
N LEU A 201 14.39 -4.97 -6.87
CA LEU A 201 13.66 -4.99 -8.14
C LEU A 201 14.47 -5.50 -9.33
N ASP A 202 15.80 -5.61 -9.25
CA ASP A 202 16.61 -6.20 -10.33
C ASP A 202 16.60 -7.75 -10.28
N PHE A 203 15.90 -8.36 -9.31
CA PHE A 203 15.86 -9.81 -9.13
C PHE A 203 15.13 -10.54 -10.28
N SER A 204 15.86 -11.46 -10.94
CA SER A 204 15.33 -12.30 -12.00
C SER A 204 15.91 -13.72 -11.95
N LEU A 205 15.04 -14.73 -11.80
CA LEU A 205 15.46 -16.14 -11.94
C LEU A 205 15.96 -16.46 -13.35
N GLU A 206 15.59 -15.68 -14.38
CA GLU A 206 16.03 -15.89 -15.76
C GLU A 206 17.50 -15.45 -15.95
N SER A 207 17.95 -14.39 -15.25
CA SER A 207 19.38 -14.00 -15.18
C SER A 207 20.19 -15.02 -14.38
N LEU A 208 19.71 -15.34 -13.16
CA LEU A 208 20.39 -16.28 -12.26
C LEU A 208 20.51 -17.68 -12.88
N ALA A 209 19.56 -18.10 -13.73
CA ALA A 209 19.66 -19.33 -14.51
C ALA A 209 20.80 -19.30 -15.54
N GLY A 210 21.06 -18.15 -16.18
CA GLY A 210 22.19 -17.95 -17.09
C GLY A 210 23.52 -18.00 -16.34
N GLU A 211 23.67 -17.19 -15.29
CA GLU A 211 24.86 -17.12 -14.44
C GLU A 211 25.23 -18.50 -13.86
N LEU A 212 24.24 -19.28 -13.41
CA LEU A 212 24.45 -20.67 -12.96
C LEU A 212 24.75 -21.65 -14.11
N SER A 213 24.21 -21.45 -15.31
CA SER A 213 24.54 -22.31 -16.46
C SER A 213 25.98 -22.12 -16.96
N GLU A 214 26.58 -20.95 -16.70
CA GLU A 214 27.99 -20.68 -17.01
C GLU A 214 28.94 -21.14 -15.89
N LEU A 215 28.57 -20.94 -14.61
CA LEU A 215 29.44 -21.22 -13.46
C LEU A 215 29.27 -22.62 -12.84
N CYS A 216 28.11 -23.27 -13.00
CA CYS A 216 27.88 -24.66 -12.58
C CYS A 216 27.17 -25.53 -13.64
N PRO A 217 27.73 -25.63 -14.88
CA PRO A 217 27.10 -26.36 -15.98
C PRO A 217 26.86 -27.85 -15.69
N THR A 218 27.78 -28.54 -15.01
CA THR A 218 27.59 -29.97 -14.66
C THR A 218 26.43 -30.13 -13.70
N MET A 219 26.34 -29.29 -12.65
CA MET A 219 25.22 -29.31 -11.71
C MET A 219 23.88 -28.99 -12.40
N MET A 220 23.84 -27.97 -13.27
CA MET A 220 22.62 -27.59 -14.00
C MET A 220 22.17 -28.69 -14.98
N VAL A 221 23.09 -29.42 -15.62
CA VAL A 221 22.77 -30.61 -16.43
C VAL A 221 22.23 -31.74 -15.55
N LEU A 222 22.86 -32.06 -14.42
CA LEU A 222 22.41 -33.12 -13.51
C LEU A 222 21.01 -32.85 -12.95
N LEU A 223 20.74 -31.61 -12.51
CA LEU A 223 19.41 -31.18 -12.08
C LEU A 223 18.39 -31.26 -13.22
N SER A 224 18.78 -30.90 -14.44
CA SER A 224 17.92 -31.01 -15.63
C SER A 224 17.59 -32.46 -15.97
N GLU A 225 18.55 -33.39 -15.95
CA GLU A 225 18.30 -34.80 -16.21
C GLU A 225 17.46 -35.46 -15.10
N PHE A 226 17.72 -35.13 -13.83
CA PHE A 226 16.93 -35.60 -12.70
C PHE A 226 15.48 -35.05 -12.73
N GLY A 227 15.29 -33.79 -13.12
CA GLY A 227 13.98 -33.13 -13.13
C GLY A 227 13.15 -33.31 -14.40
N THR A 228 13.72 -33.71 -15.55
CA THR A 228 13.07 -33.58 -16.86
C THR A 228 12.86 -34.91 -17.58
N SER A 229 11.63 -35.43 -17.55
CA SER A 229 11.28 -36.64 -18.30
C SER A 229 11.39 -36.46 -19.82
N THR A 230 11.66 -37.55 -20.54
CA THR A 230 11.70 -37.61 -22.01
C THR A 230 10.41 -37.10 -22.67
N ARG A 231 9.26 -37.18 -21.98
CA ARG A 231 7.99 -36.60 -22.43
C ARG A 231 8.03 -35.06 -22.37
N GLN A 232 8.47 -34.48 -21.25
CA GLN A 232 8.63 -33.02 -21.12
C GLN A 232 9.62 -32.48 -22.16
N LYS A 233 10.75 -33.15 -22.40
CA LYS A 233 11.71 -32.76 -23.44
C LYS A 233 11.13 -32.72 -24.87
N ARG A 234 10.01 -33.44 -25.14
CA ARG A 234 9.38 -33.53 -26.47
C ARG A 234 8.10 -32.72 -26.63
N SER A 235 7.37 -32.40 -25.55
CA SER A 235 6.00 -31.85 -25.65
C SER A 235 5.69 -30.69 -24.70
N ASN A 236 6.69 -30.02 -24.11
CA ASN A 236 6.45 -28.91 -23.19
C ASN A 236 6.21 -27.58 -23.93
N THR A 237 5.36 -26.71 -23.37
CA THR A 237 5.08 -25.37 -23.92
C THR A 237 6.15 -24.37 -23.48
N ARG A 238 6.33 -23.24 -24.18
CA ARG A 238 7.33 -22.21 -23.80
C ARG A 238 7.15 -21.75 -22.34
N THR A 239 5.92 -21.59 -21.88
CA THR A 239 5.60 -21.25 -20.48
C THR A 239 5.96 -22.37 -19.52
N GLY A 240 5.70 -23.62 -19.88
CA GLY A 240 6.07 -24.77 -19.06
C GLY A 240 7.57 -25.05 -19.03
N VAL A 241 8.32 -24.69 -20.09
CA VAL A 241 9.80 -24.72 -20.10
C VAL A 241 10.36 -23.67 -19.14
N ARG A 242 9.87 -22.42 -19.18
CA ARG A 242 10.32 -21.38 -18.23
C ARG A 242 9.97 -21.73 -16.78
N ARG A 243 8.76 -22.25 -16.52
CA ARG A 243 8.39 -22.71 -15.17
C ARG A 243 9.30 -23.84 -14.68
N HIS A 244 9.72 -24.74 -15.59
CA HIS A 244 10.64 -25.82 -15.27
C HIS A 244 12.04 -25.31 -14.95
N LEU A 245 12.57 -24.37 -15.74
CA LEU A 245 13.85 -23.73 -15.47
C LEU A 245 13.87 -23.08 -14.08
N ASN A 246 12.81 -22.35 -13.71
CA ASN A 246 12.67 -21.75 -12.38
C ASN A 246 12.79 -22.78 -11.24
N TYR A 247 12.28 -24.02 -11.41
CA TYR A 247 12.46 -25.08 -10.43
C TYR A 247 13.93 -25.49 -10.31
N LEU A 248 14.60 -25.77 -11.43
CA LEU A 248 16.01 -26.18 -11.44
C LEU A 248 16.92 -25.10 -10.82
N THR A 249 16.73 -23.84 -11.20
CA THR A 249 17.42 -22.68 -10.64
C THR A 249 17.16 -22.55 -9.14
N THR A 250 15.92 -22.72 -8.68
CA THR A 250 15.61 -22.66 -7.24
C THR A 250 16.27 -23.80 -6.46
N SER A 251 16.27 -25.04 -6.99
CA SER A 251 16.99 -26.17 -6.39
C SER A 251 18.51 -25.90 -6.28
N ALA A 252 19.13 -25.40 -7.35
CA ALA A 252 20.54 -25.01 -7.33
C ALA A 252 20.83 -23.94 -6.26
N LEU A 253 19.99 -22.89 -6.18
CA LEU A 253 20.12 -21.82 -5.17
C LEU A 253 19.99 -22.34 -3.73
N ILE A 254 19.08 -23.29 -3.46
CA ILE A 254 18.96 -23.93 -2.13
C ILE A 254 20.28 -24.65 -1.78
N CYS A 255 20.77 -25.52 -2.67
CA CYS A 255 22.02 -26.26 -2.48
C CYS A 255 23.24 -25.33 -2.30
N LEU A 256 23.31 -24.23 -3.05
CA LEU A 256 24.37 -23.22 -2.92
C LEU A 256 24.29 -22.44 -1.61
N SER A 257 23.10 -22.19 -1.07
CA SER A 257 22.91 -21.59 0.25
C SER A 257 23.28 -22.56 1.39
N ALA A 258 23.08 -23.86 1.19
CA ALA A 258 23.52 -24.90 2.11
C ALA A 258 25.05 -25.04 2.10
N ARG A 259 25.70 -25.00 0.93
CA ARG A 259 27.17 -24.96 0.79
C ARG A 259 27.77 -23.72 1.45
N SER A 260 27.10 -22.56 1.36
CA SER A 260 27.56 -21.35 2.03
C SER A 260 26.42 -20.40 2.40
N GLN A 261 26.30 -20.08 3.70
CA GLN A 261 25.35 -19.09 4.22
C GLN A 261 25.59 -17.66 3.69
N LYS A 262 26.71 -17.42 2.98
CA LYS A 262 26.95 -16.18 2.24
C LYS A 262 26.17 -16.10 0.93
N ASN A 263 25.79 -17.23 0.32
CA ASN A 263 25.00 -17.30 -0.91
C ASN A 263 23.51 -17.12 -0.61
N ASN A 264 23.15 -15.91 -0.16
CA ASN A 264 21.88 -15.62 0.51
C ASN A 264 20.97 -14.63 -0.23
N TYR A 265 21.42 -14.02 -1.34
CA TYR A 265 20.65 -13.01 -2.07
C TYR A 265 19.22 -13.47 -2.43
N ALA A 266 19.08 -14.62 -3.10
CA ALA A 266 17.76 -15.15 -3.45
C ALA A 266 16.88 -15.44 -2.22
N ARG A 267 17.47 -15.94 -1.12
CA ARG A 267 16.75 -16.21 0.14
C ARG A 267 16.25 -14.93 0.81
N HIS A 268 17.00 -13.84 0.71
CA HIS A 268 16.56 -12.52 1.15
C HIS A 268 15.41 -12.00 0.30
N ILE A 269 15.47 -12.12 -1.03
CA ILE A 269 14.39 -11.67 -1.92
C ILE A 269 13.11 -12.49 -1.74
N PHE A 270 13.20 -13.82 -1.64
CA PHE A 270 12.04 -14.65 -1.31
C PHE A 270 11.47 -14.33 0.09
N GLY A 271 12.32 -13.93 1.04
CA GLY A 271 11.89 -13.48 2.37
C GLY A 271 11.18 -12.12 2.34
N LEU A 272 11.73 -11.14 1.63
CA LEU A 272 11.11 -9.83 1.41
C LEU A 272 9.79 -9.97 0.64
N TYR A 273 9.72 -10.84 -0.37
CA TYR A 273 8.49 -11.14 -1.11
C TYR A 273 7.41 -11.78 -0.21
N ALA A 274 7.77 -12.78 0.61
CA ALA A 274 6.85 -13.38 1.55
C ALA A 274 6.31 -12.34 2.55
N TYR A 275 7.20 -11.53 3.12
CA TYR A 275 6.83 -10.42 4.01
C TYR A 275 5.93 -9.38 3.32
N ALA A 276 6.27 -8.94 2.10
CA ALA A 276 5.47 -8.02 1.29
C ALA A 276 4.11 -8.56 0.86
N SER A 277 3.95 -9.89 0.85
CA SER A 277 2.69 -10.58 0.58
C SER A 277 1.87 -10.83 1.86
N GLY A 278 2.25 -10.25 3.01
CA GLY A 278 1.55 -10.42 4.28
C GLY A 278 1.74 -11.79 4.95
N ALA A 279 2.77 -12.56 4.57
CA ALA A 279 3.01 -13.87 5.17
C ALA A 279 3.37 -13.73 6.66
N LYS A 280 2.57 -14.36 7.52
CA LYS A 280 2.77 -14.37 8.98
C LYS A 280 4.17 -14.90 9.33
N ARG A 281 4.78 -14.37 10.40
CA ARG A 281 6.11 -14.76 10.90
C ARG A 281 6.35 -16.28 10.92
N GLN A 282 5.38 -17.07 11.39
CA GLN A 282 5.46 -18.54 11.42
C GLN A 282 5.67 -19.18 10.04
N MET A 283 5.05 -18.64 8.98
CA MET A 283 5.25 -19.11 7.60
C MET A 283 6.66 -18.74 7.10
N ILE A 284 7.15 -17.53 7.41
CA ILE A 284 8.50 -17.09 7.03
C ILE A 284 9.56 -17.95 7.73
N GLU A 285 9.40 -18.29 9.02
CA GLU A 285 10.32 -19.20 9.71
C GLU A 285 10.24 -20.64 9.15
N LEU A 286 9.05 -21.15 8.82
CA LEU A 286 8.90 -22.46 8.16
C LEU A 286 9.64 -22.50 6.80
N LEU A 287 9.45 -21.49 5.96
CA LEU A 287 10.13 -21.37 4.67
C LEU A 287 11.65 -21.14 4.82
N SER A 288 12.09 -20.52 5.93
CA SER A 288 13.50 -20.37 6.28
C SER A 288 14.15 -21.72 6.65
N HIS A 289 13.47 -22.54 7.45
CA HIS A 289 13.94 -23.90 7.79
C HIS A 289 13.95 -24.83 6.58
N LEU A 290 13.02 -24.66 5.63
CA LEU A 290 13.02 -25.35 4.33
C LEU A 290 14.09 -24.84 3.34
N GLY A 291 14.91 -23.85 3.74
CA GLY A 291 15.98 -23.31 2.90
C GLY A 291 15.54 -22.29 1.83
N LEU A 292 14.24 -22.03 1.72
CA LEU A 292 13.65 -21.24 0.64
C LEU A 292 13.83 -19.72 0.82
N CYS A 293 13.73 -19.22 2.05
CA CYS A 293 13.92 -17.80 2.37
C CYS A 293 14.86 -17.59 3.56
N SER A 294 15.01 -16.35 4.01
CA SER A 294 15.63 -16.02 5.30
C SER A 294 14.58 -15.93 6.41
N SER A 295 15.03 -16.08 7.67
CA SER A 295 14.19 -15.96 8.86
C SER A 295 13.60 -14.56 8.97
N TYR A 296 12.49 -14.44 9.71
CA TYR A 296 11.90 -13.13 10.02
C TYR A 296 12.93 -12.27 10.76
N ASN A 297 13.70 -12.87 11.67
CA ASN A 297 14.75 -12.17 12.42
C ASN A 297 15.85 -11.58 11.52
N THR A 298 16.23 -12.22 10.41
CA THR A 298 17.21 -11.66 9.45
C THR A 298 16.63 -10.53 8.59
N LEU A 299 15.34 -10.59 8.26
CA LEU A 299 14.65 -9.52 7.54
C LEU A 299 14.44 -8.30 8.44
N ALA A 300 13.98 -8.53 9.68
CA ALA A 300 13.48 -7.51 10.61
C ALA A 300 14.54 -6.94 11.57
N ALA A 301 15.36 -7.81 12.18
CA ALA A 301 16.35 -7.58 13.25
C ALA A 301 15.97 -6.54 14.33
N ASN A 302 15.66 -7.03 15.54
CA ASN A 302 15.18 -6.28 16.71
C ASN A 302 15.62 -4.80 16.82
N LEU A 303 14.64 -3.90 16.78
CA LEU A 303 14.79 -2.46 17.03
C LEU A 303 14.88 -2.09 18.54
N GLY A 304 14.82 -3.08 19.44
CA GLY A 304 14.62 -2.82 20.88
C GLY A 304 15.83 -2.27 21.63
N ASP A 305 15.53 -1.33 22.53
CA ASP A 305 16.34 -0.86 23.67
C ASP A 305 17.56 0.04 23.37
N ASP A 306 17.30 1.17 22.69
CA ASP A 306 18.03 2.41 22.94
C ASP A 306 17.03 3.47 23.47
N HIS A 307 17.45 4.25 24.49
CA HIS A 307 16.68 5.31 25.19
C HIS A 307 15.60 4.91 26.22
N LEU A 308 16.02 4.29 27.34
CA LEU A 308 15.48 4.63 28.66
C LEU A 308 16.54 5.40 29.47
N PRO A 309 16.41 6.73 29.67
CA PRO A 309 17.37 7.51 30.44
C PRO A 309 17.15 7.39 31.96
N HIS A 310 17.74 6.36 32.57
CA HIS A 310 17.94 6.34 34.03
C HIS A 310 19.14 7.21 34.41
N ASP A 311 18.90 8.50 34.71
CA ASP A 311 19.33 9.14 35.96
C ASP A 311 19.07 10.66 35.94
N ALA A 312 18.24 11.14 36.88
CA ALA A 312 18.04 12.55 37.20
C ALA A 312 17.45 12.75 38.61
N THR A 313 18.05 12.14 39.64
CA THR A 313 17.62 12.36 41.03
C THR A 313 18.05 13.74 41.53
N GLY A 314 17.10 14.66 41.70
CA GLY A 314 17.40 16.00 42.23
C GLY A 314 16.17 16.91 42.41
N GLY A 315 15.46 16.76 43.54
CA GLY A 315 14.59 17.81 44.07
C GLY A 315 15.38 18.96 44.72
N PRO A 316 14.74 19.92 45.43
CA PRO A 316 13.38 19.84 46.00
C PRO A 316 12.45 21.04 45.71
N ALA A 317 11.14 20.83 45.85
CA ALA A 317 10.16 21.87 46.15
C ALA A 317 9.03 21.28 47.02
N SER A 318 8.71 21.98 48.10
CA SER A 318 7.82 21.61 49.22
C SER A 318 6.36 21.28 48.86
N ASP A 319 5.78 20.34 49.61
CA ASP A 319 4.34 20.10 49.75
C ASP A 319 3.60 21.24 50.47
N THR A 320 2.28 21.36 50.22
CA THR A 320 1.28 21.81 51.21
C THR A 320 -0.04 21.05 51.05
N ASP A 321 -0.07 19.83 51.60
CA ASP A 321 -0.96 19.43 52.70
C ASP A 321 -2.48 19.76 52.66
N SER A 322 -3.30 18.70 52.54
CA SER A 322 -4.53 18.42 53.34
C SER A 322 -5.11 17.07 52.86
N SER A 323 -4.74 15.93 53.45
CA SER A 323 -5.27 15.32 54.69
C SER A 323 -6.43 14.35 54.41
N ASP A 324 -6.35 13.15 55.01
CA ASP A 324 -7.39 12.58 55.90
C ASP A 324 -7.07 11.10 56.21
N ASP A 325 -7.27 10.78 57.50
CA ASP A 325 -6.87 9.59 58.27
C ASP A 325 -7.62 8.28 57.89
N GLU A 326 -7.48 7.10 58.53
CA GLU A 326 -7.00 6.73 59.88
C GLU A 326 -6.62 5.21 59.99
N ASP A 327 -5.75 4.85 60.95
CA ASP A 327 -5.55 3.58 61.71
C ASP A 327 -5.80 2.15 61.12
N SER A 328 -5.11 1.05 61.49
CA SER A 328 -4.26 0.76 62.69
C SER A 328 -3.47 -0.59 62.64
N ASN A 329 -2.44 -0.70 63.50
CA ASN A 329 -1.92 -1.89 64.26
C ASN A 329 -0.82 -2.90 63.76
N ASP A 330 0.17 -3.08 64.66
CA ASP A 330 0.96 -4.30 65.05
C ASP A 330 2.20 -4.84 64.27
N VAL A 331 3.28 -4.05 64.27
CA VAL A 331 4.60 -4.20 65.03
C VAL A 331 4.80 -5.52 65.84
N PRO A 332 6.03 -6.08 66.16
CA PRO A 332 7.44 -5.56 66.22
C PRO A 332 8.56 -6.53 65.67
N SER A 333 9.89 -6.40 65.92
CA SER A 333 10.89 -5.28 65.86
C SER A 333 12.36 -5.78 66.13
N HIS A 334 13.39 -4.91 65.96
CA HIS A 334 14.77 -4.92 66.57
C HIS A 334 15.88 -5.94 66.12
N PRO A 335 17.20 -5.67 66.34
CA PRO A 335 17.95 -4.39 66.28
C PRO A 335 19.43 -4.43 65.72
N ARG A 336 20.08 -3.24 65.68
CA ARG A 336 21.51 -2.88 65.41
C ARG A 336 22.54 -3.35 66.48
N PRO A 337 23.89 -3.38 66.23
CA PRO A 337 24.87 -2.24 66.31
C PRO A 337 26.04 -2.32 65.25
N THR A 338 27.13 -1.54 65.10
CA THR A 338 27.70 -0.16 65.42
C THR A 338 28.83 0.13 64.38
N ALA A 339 29.26 1.35 64.00
CA ALA A 339 30.09 2.41 64.67
C ALA A 339 31.51 1.95 65.13
N ASP A 340 32.62 2.72 64.96
CA ASP A 340 32.74 4.20 65.10
C ASP A 340 33.84 4.92 64.25
N HIS A 341 34.00 6.24 64.45
CA HIS A 341 34.67 7.31 63.64
C HIS A 341 36.15 7.66 64.07
N PRO A 342 36.85 8.81 63.71
CA PRO A 342 36.44 10.10 63.11
C PRO A 342 37.38 10.88 62.10
N THR A 343 36.82 11.87 61.37
CA THR A 343 37.36 13.21 60.92
C THR A 343 38.73 13.42 60.21
N ALA A 344 39.03 14.50 59.45
CA ALA A 344 38.30 15.47 58.59
C ALA A 344 39.29 16.56 58.03
N GLN A 345 39.02 17.19 56.86
CA GLN A 345 39.28 18.62 56.47
C GLN A 345 39.40 18.86 54.92
N LEU A 346 39.36 20.15 54.51
CA LEU A 346 39.27 20.76 53.15
C LEU A 346 40.25 21.98 53.08
N PRO A 347 40.46 22.76 51.97
CA PRO A 347 39.86 22.72 50.61
C PRO A 347 40.85 22.88 49.39
N SER A 348 40.29 22.78 48.18
CA SER A 348 40.48 23.46 46.86
C SER A 348 41.41 24.70 46.70
N PRO A 349 41.64 25.23 45.46
CA PRO A 349 41.87 24.62 44.12
C PRO A 349 43.01 25.31 43.29
N HIS A 350 43.30 24.87 42.05
CA HIS A 350 43.44 25.74 40.84
C HIS A 350 43.62 24.92 39.53
N GLN A 351 43.84 25.61 38.38
CA GLN A 351 43.53 25.15 37.01
C GLN A 351 44.74 24.90 36.10
N SER A 352 44.43 24.60 34.81
CA SER A 352 45.20 24.78 33.56
C SER A 352 46.27 23.75 33.15
N GLN A 353 45.79 22.70 32.46
CA GLN A 353 46.02 22.41 31.02
C GLN A 353 47.45 22.11 30.47
N PRO A 354 47.57 21.49 29.28
CA PRO A 354 48.37 20.26 29.20
C PRO A 354 49.59 20.30 28.26
N ALA A 355 50.46 19.31 28.42
CA ALA A 355 51.38 18.86 27.38
C ALA A 355 51.62 17.33 27.46
N SER A 356 51.32 16.63 26.36
CA SER A 356 51.98 15.37 25.98
C SER A 356 53.48 15.65 25.69
N PRO A 357 54.42 14.66 25.56
CA PRO A 357 54.28 13.56 24.58
C PRO A 357 55.07 12.23 24.82
N THR A 358 54.84 11.28 23.89
CA THR A 358 55.81 10.34 23.23
C THR A 358 56.68 9.32 24.01
N THR A 359 56.76 8.11 23.42
CA THR A 359 57.96 7.20 23.26
C THR A 359 58.61 6.62 24.54
N ASP A 360 59.15 5.40 24.59
CA ASP A 360 59.26 4.24 23.66
C ASP A 360 59.45 2.97 24.55
N VAL A 361 59.01 1.74 24.24
CA VAL A 361 59.45 0.79 23.18
C VAL A 361 60.95 0.41 23.33
N PRO A 362 61.36 -0.88 23.35
CA PRO A 362 60.65 -2.15 23.60
C PRO A 362 61.45 -3.13 24.51
N ASN A 363 61.23 -4.45 24.31
CA ASN A 363 62.08 -5.61 24.65
C ASN A 363 62.04 -6.17 26.09
N LEU A 364 62.37 -7.46 26.32
CA LEU A 364 62.08 -8.75 25.63
C LEU A 364 62.74 -9.87 26.48
N LEU A 365 62.22 -11.11 26.45
CA LEU A 365 62.84 -12.32 27.05
C LEU A 365 62.85 -12.32 28.62
N GLN A 366 62.90 -13.44 29.35
CA GLN A 366 62.85 -14.86 28.98
C GLN A 366 62.45 -15.79 30.16
N THR A 367 62.13 -17.06 29.81
CA THR A 367 62.35 -18.31 30.59
C THR A 367 61.80 -18.51 32.01
N GLN A 368 61.06 -19.63 32.15
CA GLN A 368 61.24 -20.70 33.16
C GLN A 368 60.84 -20.42 34.63
N SER A 369 60.54 -21.41 35.47
CA SER A 369 59.98 -22.79 35.33
C SER A 369 59.72 -23.36 36.75
N VAL A 370 59.15 -24.57 36.87
CA VAL A 370 59.13 -25.42 38.12
C VAL A 370 58.24 -24.86 39.26
N SER A 371 57.42 -25.64 40.00
CA SER A 371 56.81 -26.98 39.82
C SER A 371 55.79 -27.25 40.95
N THR A 372 54.74 -28.05 40.70
CA THR A 372 54.04 -28.99 41.65
C THR A 372 53.69 -28.53 43.09
N LEU A 373 52.51 -28.84 43.66
CA LEU A 373 52.00 -30.21 43.88
C LEU A 373 50.54 -30.20 44.44
N ARG A 374 49.68 -31.13 43.98
CA ARG A 374 48.39 -31.57 44.58
C ARG A 374 47.22 -30.55 44.61
N ALA A 375 45.94 -30.97 44.55
CA ALA A 375 45.35 -32.32 44.42
C ALA A 375 44.09 -32.32 43.51
N GLN A 376 43.73 -33.49 42.98
CA GLN A 376 42.45 -33.74 42.30
C GLN A 376 41.34 -34.11 43.32
N PRO A 377 40.09 -34.30 42.85
CA PRO A 377 39.68 -35.68 42.50
C PRO A 377 39.25 -35.83 41.03
N GLN A 378 39.69 -36.93 40.39
CA GLN A 378 39.10 -37.45 39.17
C GLN A 378 38.16 -38.61 39.53
N GLY A 379 36.99 -38.60 38.89
CA GLY A 379 36.02 -39.67 38.83
C GLY A 379 35.13 -39.42 37.61
N ASP A 380 34.60 -40.48 37.02
CA ASP A 380 33.48 -40.48 36.07
C ASP A 380 33.63 -39.71 34.74
N ILE A 381 34.84 -39.20 34.40
CA ILE A 381 35.16 -38.67 33.05
C ILE A 381 36.39 -39.39 32.48
N GLN A 382 36.26 -40.69 32.22
CA GLN A 382 37.31 -41.46 31.53
C GLN A 382 36.83 -42.67 30.70
N GLN A 383 35.52 -42.85 30.48
CA GLN A 383 34.98 -43.94 29.64
C GLN A 383 34.34 -43.49 28.31
N ALA A 384 33.97 -42.21 28.15
CA ALA A 384 33.33 -41.70 26.93
C ALA A 384 34.29 -41.26 25.80
N SER A 385 35.61 -41.22 26.05
CA SER A 385 36.62 -40.60 25.17
C SER A 385 37.61 -41.62 24.57
N ALA A 386 37.11 -42.77 24.10
CA ALA A 386 37.94 -43.92 23.75
C ALA A 386 37.53 -44.70 22.47
N LEU A 387 36.64 -44.16 21.62
CA LEU A 387 36.05 -44.89 20.48
C LEU A 387 36.17 -44.21 19.10
N VAL A 388 36.67 -42.98 19.00
CA VAL A 388 36.94 -42.29 17.72
C VAL A 388 38.13 -41.33 17.90
N ASP A 389 39.12 -41.40 17.00
CA ASP A 389 40.33 -40.55 17.04
C ASP A 389 40.25 -39.33 16.11
N SER A 390 39.19 -39.19 15.28
CA SER A 390 39.00 -38.02 14.39
C SER A 390 37.53 -37.74 14.00
N GLU A 391 37.21 -36.49 13.62
CA GLU A 391 35.88 -36.14 13.07
C GLU A 391 35.58 -36.92 11.77
N ASP A 392 36.59 -37.25 10.94
CA ASP A 392 36.40 -38.00 9.68
C ASP A 392 36.01 -39.47 9.94
N GLU A 393 36.67 -40.14 10.89
CA GLU A 393 36.35 -41.52 11.30
C GLU A 393 34.94 -41.64 11.90
N MET A 394 34.44 -40.59 12.55
CA MET A 394 33.06 -40.53 13.03
C MET A 394 32.04 -40.56 11.88
N TRP A 395 32.36 -39.91 10.75
CA TRP A 395 31.48 -39.88 9.57
C TRP A 395 31.53 -41.17 8.75
N GLU A 396 32.65 -41.92 8.75
CA GLU A 396 32.68 -43.29 8.20
C GLU A 396 31.76 -44.22 9.00
N LYS A 397 31.89 -44.28 10.34
CA LYS A 397 31.03 -45.14 11.19
C LYS A 397 29.54 -44.78 11.07
N LEU A 398 29.20 -43.49 10.96
CA LEU A 398 27.83 -43.03 10.69
C LEU A 398 27.31 -43.36 9.27
N SER A 399 28.18 -43.75 8.34
CA SER A 399 27.79 -44.25 7.02
C SER A 399 27.53 -45.76 7.03
N ASP A 400 28.31 -46.53 7.80
CA ASP A 400 28.12 -47.98 7.99
C ASP A 400 26.83 -48.29 8.78
N ILE A 401 26.55 -47.53 9.86
CA ILE A 401 25.30 -47.66 10.65
C ILE A 401 24.03 -47.37 9.80
N ARG A 402 24.17 -46.78 8.60
CA ARG A 402 23.08 -46.57 7.63
C ARG A 402 22.97 -47.66 6.56
N ALA A 403 23.82 -48.68 6.58
CA ALA A 403 23.81 -49.78 5.62
C ALA A 403 23.02 -51.01 6.10
N GLU A 404 22.84 -51.19 7.41
CA GLU A 404 22.09 -52.31 8.00
C GLU A 404 20.88 -51.79 8.82
N ASP A 405 19.68 -52.29 8.52
CA ASP A 405 18.39 -51.82 9.11
C ASP A 405 18.14 -52.33 10.56
N VAL A 406 19.17 -52.31 11.42
CA VAL A 406 19.06 -52.61 12.86
C VAL A 406 19.91 -51.63 13.65
N VAL A 407 19.28 -50.81 14.48
CA VAL A 407 19.99 -49.95 15.45
C VAL A 407 20.20 -50.75 16.73
N ASP A 408 21.46 -50.94 17.10
CA ASP A 408 21.91 -51.53 18.36
C ASP A 408 22.32 -50.46 19.39
N GLU A 409 22.77 -50.87 20.57
CA GLU A 409 23.07 -49.96 21.68
C GLU A 409 24.27 -49.03 21.35
N GLU A 410 25.30 -49.51 20.64
CA GLU A 410 26.45 -48.69 20.21
C GLU A 410 26.04 -47.58 19.22
N GLY A 411 25.09 -47.83 18.32
CA GLY A 411 24.53 -46.80 17.44
C GLY A 411 23.77 -45.68 18.18
N ASN A 412 23.24 -45.96 19.37
CA ASN A 412 22.51 -45.00 20.19
C ASN A 412 23.45 -44.16 21.09
N ASP A 413 24.50 -44.78 21.64
CA ASP A 413 25.54 -44.07 22.39
C ASP A 413 26.28 -43.02 21.53
N ILE A 414 26.49 -43.30 20.24
CA ILE A 414 27.06 -42.34 19.27
C ILE A 414 26.14 -41.13 19.07
N LEU A 415 24.81 -41.30 19.13
CA LEU A 415 23.86 -40.19 19.03
C LEU A 415 23.83 -39.33 20.30
N GLU A 416 23.86 -39.93 21.50
CA GLU A 416 23.99 -39.16 22.74
C GLU A 416 25.32 -38.41 22.81
N ALA A 417 26.44 -39.01 22.36
CA ALA A 417 27.72 -38.32 22.24
C ALA A 417 27.67 -37.12 21.25
N LEU A 418 26.91 -37.24 20.16
CA LEU A 418 26.74 -36.16 19.18
C LEU A 418 25.92 -34.98 19.74
N ASP A 419 24.89 -35.26 20.55
CA ASP A 419 24.12 -34.21 21.23
C ASP A 419 24.89 -33.60 22.41
N ALA A 420 25.69 -34.38 23.14
CA ALA A 420 26.61 -33.88 24.17
C ALA A 420 27.67 -32.93 23.59
N LEU A 421 28.30 -33.26 22.45
CA LEU A 421 29.23 -32.37 21.75
C LEU A 421 28.55 -31.12 21.19
N GLN A 422 27.27 -31.20 20.82
CA GLN A 422 26.47 -30.03 20.44
C GLN A 422 26.03 -29.17 21.63
N ALA A 423 25.91 -29.74 22.84
CA ALA A 423 25.75 -29.00 24.08
C ALA A 423 27.05 -28.30 24.47
N GLU A 424 28.20 -29.00 24.46
CA GLU A 424 29.50 -28.38 24.71
C GLU A 424 29.84 -27.26 23.71
N ARG A 425 29.47 -27.39 22.43
CA ARG A 425 29.63 -26.30 21.43
C ARG A 425 28.67 -25.11 21.68
N ARG A 426 27.65 -25.24 22.53
CA ARG A 426 26.82 -24.12 23.01
C ARG A 426 27.40 -23.47 24.26
N ASP A 427 27.87 -24.28 25.22
CA ASP A 427 28.32 -23.78 26.53
C ASP A 427 29.77 -23.24 26.50
N ASN A 428 30.66 -23.80 25.69
CA ASN A 428 32.00 -23.23 25.44
C ASN A 428 31.97 -21.89 24.68
N ALA A 429 30.79 -21.39 24.28
CA ALA A 429 30.62 -20.03 23.78
C ALA A 429 30.35 -19.00 24.91
N VAL A 430 30.22 -19.44 26.16
CA VAL A 430 29.84 -18.61 27.32
C VAL A 430 31.03 -18.30 28.23
N ASP A 431 31.88 -19.29 28.57
CA ASP A 431 33.04 -19.06 29.46
C ASP A 431 34.32 -18.66 28.71
N SER A 432 34.40 -17.37 28.36
CA SER A 432 35.70 -16.71 28.24
C SER A 432 35.66 -15.36 28.94
N GLY A 433 36.29 -15.27 30.11
CA GLY A 433 36.23 -14.13 31.04
C GLY A 433 36.81 -12.78 30.57
N GLY A 434 36.94 -12.54 29.26
CA GLY A 434 37.15 -11.20 28.70
C GLY A 434 35.81 -10.51 28.46
N LYS A 435 35.65 -9.24 28.90
CA LYS A 435 34.42 -8.45 28.66
C LYS A 435 34.05 -8.53 27.17
N PRO A 436 32.87 -9.07 26.80
CA PRO A 436 32.53 -9.22 25.39
C PRO A 436 32.40 -7.84 24.76
N ALA A 437 33.26 -7.55 23.77
CA ALA A 437 33.07 -6.40 22.90
C ALA A 437 31.66 -6.51 22.29
N LYS A 438 30.79 -5.53 22.56
CA LYS A 438 29.37 -5.58 22.14
C LYS A 438 29.30 -5.98 20.67
N LYS A 439 28.83 -7.22 20.38
CA LYS A 439 28.68 -7.72 19.00
C LYS A 439 27.78 -6.72 18.28
N LYS A 440 28.36 -5.96 17.33
CA LYS A 440 27.67 -4.86 16.65
C LYS A 440 26.42 -5.44 15.99
N ARG A 441 25.24 -5.06 16.50
CA ARG A 441 23.94 -5.66 16.14
C ARG A 441 23.79 -5.54 14.62
N VAL A 442 23.64 -6.67 13.93
CA VAL A 442 23.54 -6.65 12.46
C VAL A 442 22.17 -6.12 12.08
N GLU A 443 22.14 -4.96 11.43
CA GLU A 443 20.92 -4.30 10.97
C GLU A 443 20.15 -5.19 9.99
N GLY A 444 18.83 -5.27 10.20
CA GLY A 444 17.93 -6.07 9.37
C GLY A 444 17.84 -5.53 7.95
N ILE A 445 17.50 -6.41 7.01
CA ILE A 445 17.38 -6.05 5.59
C ILE A 445 16.33 -4.96 5.38
N LEU A 446 15.19 -5.02 6.10
CA LEU A 446 14.15 -3.99 6.06
C LEU A 446 14.67 -2.64 6.59
N LYS A 447 15.45 -2.62 7.67
CA LYS A 447 16.08 -1.40 8.20
C LYS A 447 17.09 -0.80 7.21
N ARG A 448 17.95 -1.63 6.63
CA ARG A 448 18.94 -1.19 5.62
C ARG A 448 18.29 -0.65 4.34
N LEU A 449 17.19 -1.28 3.89
CA LEU A 449 16.36 -0.82 2.79
C LEU A 449 15.66 0.50 3.12
N SER A 450 15.05 0.62 4.31
CA SER A 450 14.41 1.84 4.81
C SER A 450 15.38 3.02 4.79
N ASP A 451 16.58 2.85 5.35
CA ASP A 451 17.57 3.92 5.34
C ASP A 451 18.11 4.23 3.92
N ALA A 452 17.96 3.31 2.94
CA ALA A 452 18.21 3.60 1.53
C ALA A 452 17.10 4.44 0.90
N CYS A 453 15.82 4.11 1.15
CA CYS A 453 14.68 4.93 0.75
C CYS A 453 14.77 6.35 1.33
N ARG A 454 15.09 6.46 2.62
CA ARG A 454 15.30 7.71 3.35
C ARG A 454 16.50 8.53 2.83
N ARG A 455 17.56 7.87 2.33
CA ARG A 455 18.65 8.54 1.61
C ARG A 455 18.22 9.00 0.22
N ALA A 456 17.43 8.21 -0.51
CA ALA A 456 16.91 8.57 -1.83
C ALA A 456 15.95 9.78 -1.76
N ALA A 457 15.07 9.82 -0.74
CA ALA A 457 14.18 10.95 -0.48
C ALA A 457 14.97 12.26 -0.24
N ARG A 458 15.97 12.24 0.65
CA ARG A 458 16.90 13.37 0.87
C ARG A 458 17.63 13.79 -0.40
N ALA A 459 18.17 12.83 -1.16
CA ALA A 459 18.92 13.11 -2.38
C ALA A 459 18.03 13.69 -3.50
N ASN A 460 16.74 13.34 -3.53
CA ASN A 460 15.75 14.00 -4.40
C ASN A 460 15.47 15.41 -3.89
N ALA A 461 15.11 15.58 -2.61
CA ALA A 461 14.80 16.87 -1.99
C ALA A 461 15.98 17.87 -1.93
N SER A 462 17.21 17.42 -2.15
CA SER A 462 18.41 18.27 -2.27
C SER A 462 18.83 18.54 -3.74
N SER A 463 18.10 18.01 -4.73
CA SER A 463 18.40 18.18 -6.16
C SER A 463 17.16 18.49 -7.02
N ARG A 464 15.98 18.52 -6.40
CA ARG A 464 14.66 18.78 -6.97
C ARG A 464 13.79 19.48 -5.94
N LEU A 465 12.87 20.30 -6.45
CA LEU A 465 11.76 20.81 -5.63
C LEU A 465 10.78 19.66 -5.38
N VAL A 466 10.39 19.52 -4.13
CA VAL A 466 9.46 18.49 -3.64
C VAL A 466 8.31 19.13 -2.90
N ALA A 467 7.15 18.48 -2.98
CA ALA A 467 6.02 18.71 -2.10
C ALA A 467 5.87 17.50 -1.17
N PHE A 468 5.04 17.63 -0.14
CA PHE A 468 4.62 16.47 0.65
C PHE A 468 3.14 16.53 0.99
N VAL A 469 2.55 15.34 1.12
CA VAL A 469 1.22 15.11 1.68
C VAL A 469 1.35 14.37 3.00
N TYR A 470 0.48 14.66 3.96
CA TYR A 470 0.36 13.89 5.20
C TYR A 470 -1.11 13.67 5.60
N ASP A 471 -1.34 12.64 6.41
CA ASP A 471 -2.65 12.21 6.91
C ASP A 471 -2.48 11.33 8.17
N ASN A 472 -3.52 11.25 9.00
CA ASN A 472 -3.50 10.52 10.27
C ASN A 472 -3.47 9.00 10.09
N ILE A 473 -2.92 8.33 11.09
CA ILE A 473 -2.88 6.88 11.18
C ILE A 473 -3.10 6.39 12.63
N ASN A 474 -4.35 6.06 12.93
CA ASN A 474 -4.73 5.53 14.24
C ASN A 474 -4.51 4.02 14.28
N ILE A 475 -3.69 3.55 15.24
CA ILE A 475 -3.29 2.15 15.35
C ILE A 475 -3.61 1.62 16.76
N VAL A 476 -4.54 0.67 16.82
CA VAL A 476 -4.83 -0.08 18.06
C VAL A 476 -3.75 -1.13 18.27
N PHE A 477 -2.76 -0.86 19.13
CA PHE A 477 -1.78 -1.86 19.56
C PHE A 477 -2.46 -2.83 20.53
N ARG A 478 -2.59 -4.09 20.10
CA ARG A 478 -3.29 -5.13 20.86
C ARG A 478 -2.33 -5.87 21.76
N VAL A 479 -2.71 -6.03 23.03
CA VAL A 479 -1.96 -6.80 24.02
C VAL A 479 -2.39 -8.27 23.92
N ALA A 480 -1.44 -9.20 24.03
CA ALA A 480 -1.73 -10.64 23.92
C ALA A 480 -2.55 -11.17 25.11
N GLU A 481 -2.33 -10.64 26.31
CA GLU A 481 -3.02 -10.97 27.55
C GLU A 481 -3.39 -9.67 28.29
N GLN A 482 -4.68 -9.40 28.45
CA GLN A 482 -5.14 -8.18 29.12
C GLN A 482 -5.08 -8.34 30.64
N ALA A 483 -4.40 -7.40 31.31
CA ALA A 483 -4.19 -7.39 32.76
C ALA A 483 -4.35 -5.97 33.33
N SER A 484 -4.26 -5.81 34.66
CA SER A 484 -4.24 -4.48 35.26
C SER A 484 -3.00 -3.71 34.77
N GLY A 485 -3.21 -2.49 34.26
CA GLY A 485 -2.16 -1.69 33.59
C GLY A 485 -1.77 -2.14 32.17
N ASN A 486 -2.28 -3.27 31.67
CA ASN A 486 -1.89 -3.84 30.38
C ASN A 486 -3.14 -4.08 29.50
N LYS A 487 -3.52 -3.08 28.70
CA LYS A 487 -4.72 -3.06 27.85
C LYS A 487 -4.34 -2.63 26.44
N ASP A 488 -5.18 -2.96 25.46
CA ASP A 488 -5.05 -2.44 24.09
C ASP A 488 -5.06 -0.90 24.11
N THR A 489 -4.02 -0.26 23.55
CA THR A 489 -3.97 1.20 23.38
C THR A 489 -4.31 1.58 21.94
N MET A 490 -5.16 2.60 21.77
CA MET A 490 -5.29 3.30 20.49
C MET A 490 -4.24 4.41 20.48
N GLU A 491 -3.22 4.25 19.65
CA GLU A 491 -2.19 5.27 19.44
C GLU A 491 -2.53 6.06 18.18
N ASN A 492 -2.61 7.38 18.31
CA ASN A 492 -2.75 8.30 17.19
C ASN A 492 -1.37 8.73 16.70
N GLY A 493 -1.24 8.99 15.41
CA GLY A 493 -0.03 9.53 14.81
C GLY A 493 -0.27 9.93 13.35
N THR A 494 0.82 10.26 12.65
CA THR A 494 0.78 10.83 11.29
C THR A 494 1.67 10.04 10.34
N CYS A 495 1.27 9.90 9.08
CA CYS A 495 2.09 9.40 7.99
C CYS A 495 2.22 10.45 6.87
N ALA A 496 3.33 10.43 6.16
CA ALA A 496 3.62 11.41 5.12
C ALA A 496 4.36 10.80 3.93
N THR A 497 4.17 11.40 2.75
CA THR A 497 4.82 11.02 1.50
C THR A 497 5.27 12.27 0.75
N ALA A 498 6.56 12.36 0.44
CA ALA A 498 7.09 13.41 -0.42
C ALA A 498 6.98 13.03 -1.90
N PHE A 499 6.88 14.00 -2.80
CA PHE A 499 6.82 13.76 -4.25
C PHE A 499 7.53 14.87 -5.05
N GLU A 500 8.13 14.47 -6.18
CA GLU A 500 8.91 15.37 -7.05
C GLU A 500 7.97 16.30 -7.84
N LEU A 501 8.18 17.63 -7.75
CA LEU A 501 7.34 18.62 -8.42
C LEU A 501 7.67 18.71 -9.92
N PHE A 502 6.69 18.39 -10.76
CA PHE A 502 6.77 18.50 -12.20
C PHE A 502 6.68 19.97 -12.67
N GLY A 503 7.60 20.38 -13.54
CA GLY A 503 7.60 21.70 -14.16
C GLY A 503 7.95 22.88 -13.23
N ALA A 504 8.37 22.61 -11.99
CA ALA A 504 8.75 23.63 -11.03
C ALA A 504 10.19 24.12 -11.20
N SER A 505 10.42 25.40 -10.87
CA SER A 505 11.74 26.02 -10.72
C SER A 505 11.74 26.99 -9.54
N GLU A 506 12.92 27.28 -8.98
CA GLU A 506 13.06 28.20 -7.84
C GLU A 506 12.61 29.62 -8.21
N ASP A 507 12.94 30.09 -9.42
CA ASP A 507 12.48 31.37 -9.97
C ASP A 507 10.94 31.50 -10.01
N ALA A 508 10.24 30.41 -10.32
CA ALA A 508 8.78 30.36 -10.41
C ALA A 508 8.08 30.08 -9.06
N MET A 509 8.87 29.87 -8.00
CA MET A 509 8.41 29.54 -6.64
C MET A 509 9.00 30.46 -5.57
N GLN A 510 9.33 31.71 -5.91
CA GLN A 510 9.83 32.69 -4.95
C GLN A 510 8.78 33.03 -3.86
N THR A 511 9.16 32.95 -2.59
CA THR A 511 8.27 33.36 -1.48
C THR A 511 8.06 34.88 -1.43
N SER A 512 9.00 35.65 -1.99
CA SER A 512 8.88 37.10 -2.10
C SER A 512 7.71 37.51 -3.01
N ASP A 513 7.46 36.78 -4.10
CA ASP A 513 6.32 36.98 -4.98
C ASP A 513 5.01 36.44 -4.37
N LEU A 514 5.04 35.32 -3.64
CA LEU A 514 3.89 34.85 -2.85
C LEU A 514 3.48 35.89 -1.79
N MET A 515 4.44 36.47 -1.08
CA MET A 515 4.21 37.55 -0.11
C MET A 515 3.69 38.81 -0.79
N ALA A 516 4.24 39.20 -1.94
CA ALA A 516 3.70 40.30 -2.73
C ALA A 516 2.24 40.05 -3.14
N GLY A 517 1.89 38.80 -3.49
CA GLY A 517 0.51 38.36 -3.68
C GLY A 517 -0.36 38.58 -2.45
N ILE A 518 0.02 38.00 -1.31
CA ILE A 518 -0.71 38.12 -0.03
C ILE A 518 -0.94 39.59 0.35
N ILE A 519 0.08 40.44 0.17
CA ILE A 519 0.06 41.87 0.55
C ILE A 519 -0.77 42.73 -0.40
N ASN A 520 -0.88 42.38 -1.68
CA ASN A 520 -1.57 43.20 -2.70
C ASN A 520 -2.94 42.64 -3.15
N ALA A 521 -3.29 41.42 -2.75
CA ALA A 521 -4.60 40.82 -3.02
C ALA A 521 -5.76 41.71 -2.53
N GLY A 522 -6.74 41.91 -3.42
CA GLY A 522 -8.04 42.49 -3.07
C GLY A 522 -8.96 41.48 -2.38
N PRO A 523 -10.08 41.91 -1.78
CA PRO A 523 -11.03 41.02 -1.13
C PRO A 523 -11.63 40.02 -2.13
N LEU A 524 -11.96 38.82 -1.64
CA LEU A 524 -12.74 37.84 -2.41
C LEU A 524 -14.16 38.38 -2.64
N SER A 525 -14.62 38.35 -3.88
CA SER A 525 -15.94 38.83 -4.29
C SER A 525 -16.89 37.69 -4.62
N VAL A 526 -18.20 37.95 -4.57
CA VAL A 526 -19.23 37.00 -5.03
C VAL A 526 -19.02 36.63 -6.51
N SER A 527 -18.51 37.56 -7.33
CA SER A 527 -18.13 37.35 -8.72
C SER A 527 -16.96 36.39 -8.94
N ASP A 528 -16.06 36.23 -7.96
CA ASP A 528 -14.95 35.26 -8.06
C ASP A 528 -15.46 33.83 -7.81
N VAL A 529 -16.45 33.69 -6.92
CA VAL A 529 -17.08 32.40 -6.55
C VAL A 529 -18.10 31.94 -7.60
N LEU A 530 -18.89 32.86 -8.15
CA LEU A 530 -19.85 32.59 -9.21
C LEU A 530 -19.17 32.33 -10.56
N PHE A 531 -19.86 31.60 -11.44
CA PHE A 531 -19.43 31.43 -12.83
C PHE A 531 -19.68 32.69 -13.65
N THR A 532 -18.66 33.14 -14.38
CA THR A 532 -18.80 34.04 -15.52
C THR A 532 -19.64 33.42 -16.65
N PRO A 533 -20.12 34.21 -17.64
CA PRO A 533 -20.81 33.67 -18.83
C PRO A 533 -19.95 32.75 -19.72
N GLU A 534 -18.64 32.66 -19.48
CA GLU A 534 -17.74 31.69 -20.11
C GLU A 534 -17.69 30.39 -19.30
N GLU A 535 -17.29 30.48 -18.02
CA GLU A 535 -17.25 29.33 -17.11
C GLU A 535 -18.59 28.59 -17.00
N SER A 536 -19.71 29.30 -17.13
CA SER A 536 -21.06 28.70 -17.13
C SER A 536 -21.34 27.86 -18.39
N ARG A 537 -20.84 28.28 -19.56
CA ARG A 537 -20.86 27.47 -20.79
C ARG A 537 -19.93 26.26 -20.65
N ASP A 538 -18.75 26.47 -20.09
CA ASP A 538 -17.75 25.42 -19.94
C ASP A 538 -18.16 24.36 -18.92
N PHE A 539 -18.70 24.77 -17.76
CA PHE A 539 -19.25 23.87 -16.77
C PHE A 539 -20.39 23.02 -17.34
N LYS A 540 -21.31 23.62 -18.13
CA LYS A 540 -22.33 22.87 -18.88
C LYS A 540 -21.70 21.85 -19.84
N ALA A 541 -20.66 22.24 -20.60
CA ALA A 541 -19.97 21.34 -21.51
C ALA A 541 -19.18 20.22 -20.78
N ILE A 542 -18.73 20.46 -19.54
CA ILE A 542 -18.13 19.44 -18.66
C ILE A 542 -19.20 18.43 -18.18
N LEU A 543 -20.43 18.87 -17.87
CA LEU A 543 -21.55 17.96 -17.59
C LEU A 543 -21.95 17.16 -18.84
N GLN A 544 -22.00 17.79 -20.01
CA GLN A 544 -22.27 17.14 -21.30
C GLN A 544 -21.19 16.09 -21.64
N HIS A 545 -19.91 16.41 -21.47
CA HIS A 545 -18.80 15.47 -21.57
C HIS A 545 -18.98 14.26 -20.62
N THR A 546 -19.47 14.51 -19.40
CA THR A 546 -19.72 13.45 -18.41
C THR A 546 -20.90 12.56 -18.80
N VAL A 547 -21.98 13.13 -19.35
CA VAL A 547 -23.09 12.39 -19.96
C VAL A 547 -22.60 11.54 -21.14
N LEU A 548 -21.83 12.10 -22.07
CA LEU A 548 -21.23 11.38 -23.19
C LEU A 548 -20.34 10.23 -22.74
N ASN A 549 -19.49 10.45 -21.73
CA ASN A 549 -18.61 9.44 -21.15
C ASN A 549 -19.41 8.27 -20.53
N VAL A 550 -20.52 8.55 -19.85
CA VAL A 550 -21.44 7.52 -19.32
C VAL A 550 -22.11 6.74 -20.47
N ILE A 551 -22.64 7.42 -21.49
CA ILE A 551 -23.32 6.76 -22.63
C ILE A 551 -22.34 5.87 -23.41
N VAL A 552 -21.11 6.33 -23.65
CA VAL A 552 -20.09 5.57 -24.40
C VAL A 552 -19.46 4.43 -23.58
N THR A 553 -19.53 4.47 -22.25
CA THR A 553 -18.98 3.43 -21.36
C THR A 553 -20.03 2.39 -20.91
N HIS A 554 -21.30 2.78 -20.79
CA HIS A 554 -22.38 1.95 -20.23
C HIS A 554 -23.61 1.79 -21.14
N GLY A 555 -23.65 2.46 -22.29
CA GLY A 555 -24.65 2.23 -23.33
C GLY A 555 -24.53 0.85 -23.99
N ALA A 556 -25.38 0.57 -24.99
CA ALA A 556 -25.65 -0.78 -25.50
C ALA A 556 -24.50 -1.45 -26.31
N GLY A 557 -23.41 -1.80 -25.62
CA GLY A 557 -22.33 -2.65 -26.11
C GLY A 557 -21.28 -1.96 -26.99
N GLU A 558 -20.45 -2.78 -27.65
CA GLU A 558 -19.33 -2.30 -28.49
C GLU A 558 -19.68 -1.25 -29.57
N PRO A 559 -20.89 -1.21 -30.18
CA PRO A 559 -21.21 -0.22 -31.22
C PRO A 559 -21.07 1.24 -30.77
N ILE A 560 -21.38 1.59 -29.52
CA ILE A 560 -21.23 2.98 -29.02
C ILE A 560 -19.79 3.31 -28.62
N ALA A 561 -18.99 2.30 -28.25
CA ALA A 561 -17.59 2.46 -27.87
C ALA A 561 -16.71 3.03 -28.99
N ARG A 562 -17.20 3.02 -30.25
CA ARG A 562 -16.57 3.69 -31.40
C ARG A 562 -16.23 5.16 -31.13
N PHE A 563 -17.08 5.86 -30.37
CA PHE A 563 -16.94 7.29 -30.06
C PHE A 563 -16.01 7.61 -28.89
N LYS A 564 -15.35 6.60 -28.30
CA LYS A 564 -14.52 6.82 -27.10
C LYS A 564 -13.40 7.84 -27.31
N LYS A 565 -12.76 7.81 -28.49
CA LYS A 565 -11.71 8.78 -28.83
C LYS A 565 -12.24 10.20 -28.93
N ASP A 566 -13.42 10.37 -29.51
CA ASP A 566 -14.07 11.67 -29.67
C ASP A 566 -14.41 12.25 -28.28
N VAL A 567 -14.95 11.43 -27.37
CA VAL A 567 -15.17 11.80 -25.95
C VAL A 567 -13.87 12.19 -25.24
N ASP A 568 -12.79 11.40 -25.37
CA ASP A 568 -11.48 11.68 -24.74
C ASP A 568 -10.86 13.03 -25.21
N THR A 569 -11.39 13.60 -26.30
CA THR A 569 -11.04 14.91 -26.89
C THR A 569 -12.16 15.97 -26.80
N PHE A 570 -13.30 15.67 -26.19
CA PHE A 570 -14.46 16.57 -26.15
C PHE A 570 -14.47 17.49 -24.92
N GLY A 571 -15.08 18.67 -25.09
CA GLY A 571 -15.31 19.65 -24.02
C GLY A 571 -14.12 20.58 -23.75
N PRO A 572 -14.30 21.61 -22.90
CA PRO A 572 -13.37 22.72 -22.71
C PRO A 572 -12.18 22.36 -21.81
N LEU A 573 -11.26 23.32 -21.65
CA LEU A 573 -10.12 23.30 -20.73
C LEU A 573 -9.14 22.14 -20.93
N LEU A 574 -9.09 21.53 -22.11
CA LEU A 574 -8.19 20.40 -22.39
C LEU A 574 -6.72 20.82 -22.52
N GLU A 575 -6.46 22.10 -22.79
CA GLU A 575 -5.18 22.77 -22.69
C GLU A 575 -4.66 22.88 -21.24
N THR A 576 -5.53 22.72 -20.24
CA THR A 576 -5.16 22.60 -18.81
C THR A 576 -4.87 21.15 -18.38
N ARG A 577 -4.73 20.21 -19.34
CA ARG A 577 -4.36 18.82 -19.06
C ARG A 577 -2.89 18.75 -18.63
N ILE A 578 -2.64 18.24 -17.43
CA ILE A 578 -1.30 18.05 -16.88
C ILE A 578 -0.47 17.18 -17.85
N PRO A 579 0.74 17.61 -18.27
CA PRO A 579 1.56 16.83 -19.19
C PRO A 579 1.89 15.45 -18.63
N LEU A 580 1.72 14.42 -19.45
CA LEU A 580 1.86 13.02 -19.04
C LEU A 580 3.31 12.73 -18.59
N HIS A 581 3.46 12.46 -17.31
CA HIS A 581 4.70 11.99 -16.69
C HIS A 581 4.39 10.91 -15.64
N GLN A 582 5.42 10.24 -15.15
CA GLN A 582 5.33 9.41 -13.94
C GLN A 582 5.80 10.24 -12.75
N THR A 583 4.94 10.44 -11.75
CA THR A 583 5.34 11.14 -10.51
C THR A 583 6.14 10.18 -9.64
N LYS A 584 7.30 10.62 -9.14
CA LYS A 584 8.05 9.88 -8.12
C LYS A 584 7.50 10.22 -6.74
N ILE A 585 7.25 9.19 -5.94
CA ILE A 585 6.79 9.29 -4.56
C ILE A 585 7.84 8.69 -3.62
N PHE A 586 7.94 9.24 -2.43
CA PHE A 586 8.89 8.85 -1.39
C PHE A 586 8.14 8.78 -0.05
N PRO A 587 7.56 7.61 0.30
CA PRO A 587 6.97 7.40 1.62
C PRO A 587 8.01 7.68 2.73
N LEU A 588 7.59 8.38 3.77
CA LEU A 588 8.45 8.82 4.87
C LEU A 588 8.21 7.96 6.12
N PRO A 589 9.09 8.03 7.14
CA PRO A 589 8.85 7.39 8.43
C PRO A 589 7.53 7.86 9.06
N SER A 590 6.72 6.92 9.55
CA SER A 590 5.56 7.24 10.38
C SER A 590 5.97 7.96 11.66
N MET A 591 5.15 8.91 12.10
CA MET A 591 5.45 9.84 13.18
C MET A 591 4.44 9.69 14.32
N LYS A 592 4.91 9.54 15.57
CA LYS A 592 4.06 9.62 16.77
C LYS A 592 3.76 11.08 17.11
N ILE A 593 3.03 11.76 16.24
CA ILE A 593 2.59 13.17 16.40
C ILE A 593 1.11 13.25 16.06
N ASP A 594 0.33 13.90 16.93
CA ASP A 594 -1.12 14.06 16.79
C ASP A 594 -1.47 15.33 15.99
N GLU A 595 -1.79 15.13 14.71
CA GLU A 595 -2.20 16.18 13.77
C GLU A 595 -3.59 16.81 14.03
N SER A 596 -4.34 16.38 15.05
CA SER A 596 -5.60 17.06 15.40
C SER A 596 -5.37 18.50 15.92
N THR A 597 -4.16 18.79 16.40
CA THR A 597 -3.79 20.05 17.08
C THR A 597 -2.97 21.00 16.20
N ILE A 598 -3.04 22.31 16.48
CA ILE A 598 -2.22 23.34 15.78
C ILE A 598 -0.72 23.09 16.00
N VAL A 599 -0.32 22.67 17.21
CA VAL A 599 1.08 22.36 17.55
C VAL A 599 1.54 21.11 16.82
N GLY A 600 0.74 20.04 16.82
CA GLY A 600 1.06 18.80 16.10
C GLY A 600 1.29 19.00 14.61
N ASN A 601 0.49 19.83 13.92
CA ASN A 601 0.73 20.17 12.51
C ASN A 601 2.06 20.90 12.29
N ALA A 602 2.46 21.77 13.23
CA ALA A 602 3.76 22.42 13.19
C ALA A 602 4.91 21.43 13.39
N ASP A 603 4.73 20.41 14.23
CA ASP A 603 5.75 19.41 14.52
C ASP A 603 5.84 18.34 13.43
N VAL A 604 4.71 17.88 12.86
CA VAL A 604 4.67 17.06 11.64
C VAL A 604 5.46 17.74 10.52
N THR A 605 5.19 19.02 10.27
CA THR A 605 5.88 19.79 9.23
C THR A 605 7.39 19.85 9.47
N LYS A 606 7.83 20.17 10.70
CA LYS A 606 9.26 20.15 11.07
C LYS A 606 9.89 18.77 10.88
N THR A 607 9.22 17.70 11.31
CA THR A 607 9.76 16.33 11.24
C THR A 607 9.88 15.85 9.79
N VAL A 608 8.89 16.14 8.94
CA VAL A 608 8.97 15.85 7.50
C VAL A 608 10.11 16.64 6.84
N LEU A 609 10.21 17.94 7.10
CA LEU A 609 11.27 18.79 6.55
C LEU A 609 12.67 18.35 7.01
N ALA A 610 12.85 18.01 8.29
CA ALA A 610 14.10 17.48 8.83
C ALA A 610 14.45 16.09 8.26
N GLU A 611 13.46 15.22 8.01
CA GLU A 611 13.67 13.94 7.33
C GLU A 611 14.11 14.14 5.87
N LEU A 612 13.58 15.15 5.18
CA LEU A 612 14.01 15.52 3.82
C LEU A 612 15.34 16.29 3.78
N GLY A 613 15.88 16.70 4.95
CA GLY A 613 17.12 17.47 5.05
C GLY A 613 16.96 18.98 4.75
N GLN A 614 15.72 19.48 4.78
CA GLN A 614 15.38 20.89 4.52
C GLN A 614 15.05 21.60 5.84
N ASP A 615 16.05 21.79 6.70
CA ASP A 615 15.87 22.43 8.01
C ASP A 615 15.32 23.87 7.87
N MET A 616 14.28 24.19 8.63
CA MET A 616 13.64 25.52 8.63
C MET A 616 14.58 26.65 9.11
N SER A 617 15.65 26.30 9.82
CA SER A 617 16.68 27.23 10.30
C SER A 617 17.84 27.45 9.32
N ALA A 618 17.86 26.75 8.18
CA ALA A 618 18.91 26.90 7.18
C ALA A 618 18.78 28.23 6.40
N ASP A 619 19.91 28.88 6.14
CA ASP A 619 19.98 30.07 5.28
C ASP A 619 19.32 29.79 3.92
N GLY A 620 18.41 30.67 3.49
CA GLY A 620 17.67 30.54 2.22
C GLY A 620 16.54 29.50 2.20
N PHE A 621 16.30 28.73 3.28
CA PHE A 621 15.18 27.76 3.34
C PHE A 621 13.85 28.36 2.87
N ALA A 622 13.56 29.56 3.37
CA ALA A 622 12.31 30.29 3.17
C ALA A 622 12.32 31.23 1.95
N ASP A 623 13.33 31.20 1.08
CA ASP A 623 13.35 32.02 -0.15
C ASP A 623 12.49 31.38 -1.26
N VAL A 624 12.35 30.05 -1.22
CA VAL A 624 11.54 29.26 -2.15
C VAL A 624 10.34 28.67 -1.40
N VAL A 625 9.17 28.66 -2.04
CA VAL A 625 7.91 28.10 -1.54
C VAL A 625 8.05 26.59 -1.31
N ARG A 626 7.28 26.04 -0.37
CA ARG A 626 6.99 24.60 -0.30
C ARG A 626 5.50 24.37 -0.42
N ILE A 627 5.11 23.30 -1.11
CA ILE A 627 3.71 22.89 -1.23
C ILE A 627 3.45 21.78 -0.20
N ILE A 628 2.44 21.97 0.63
CA ILE A 628 2.01 21.05 1.68
C ILE A 628 0.56 20.63 1.40
N ALA A 629 0.28 19.33 1.42
CA ALA A 629 -1.06 18.78 1.23
C ALA A 629 -1.52 17.91 2.41
N GLY A 630 -2.83 17.77 2.56
CA GLY A 630 -3.46 16.94 3.59
C GLY A 630 -4.99 17.04 3.53
N ASP A 631 -5.64 16.50 4.57
CA ASP A 631 -7.09 16.55 4.78
C ASP A 631 -7.60 17.97 5.10
N GLN A 632 -8.92 18.15 5.27
CA GLN A 632 -9.51 19.45 5.60
C GLN A 632 -9.10 19.99 6.98
N LEU A 633 -8.93 19.14 8.00
CA LEU A 633 -8.55 19.56 9.34
C LEU A 633 -7.09 20.04 9.37
N SER A 634 -6.18 19.27 8.76
CA SER A 634 -4.75 19.59 8.67
C SER A 634 -4.50 20.93 7.99
N ILE A 635 -5.12 21.17 6.82
CA ILE A 635 -5.00 22.46 6.11
C ILE A 635 -5.65 23.62 6.87
N ALA A 636 -6.59 23.37 7.78
CA ALA A 636 -7.13 24.37 8.72
C ALA A 636 -6.17 24.65 9.88
N ARG A 637 -5.62 23.62 10.53
CA ARG A 637 -4.65 23.78 11.60
C ARG A 637 -3.37 24.51 11.12
N LEU A 638 -2.90 24.24 9.90
CA LEU A 638 -1.80 24.99 9.27
C LEU A 638 -2.13 26.47 9.02
N ARG A 639 -3.35 26.81 8.55
CA ARG A 639 -3.74 28.22 8.38
C ARG A 639 -3.94 28.94 9.71
N SER A 640 -4.41 28.26 10.76
CA SER A 640 -4.44 28.83 12.11
C SER A 640 -3.02 29.06 12.66
N LEU A 641 -2.07 28.17 12.37
CA LEU A 641 -0.64 28.37 12.68
C LEU A 641 -0.09 29.63 12.00
N MET A 642 -0.39 29.84 10.70
CA MET A 642 -0.03 31.06 9.96
C MET A 642 -0.70 32.31 10.56
N LYS A 643 -2.02 32.28 10.81
CA LYS A 643 -2.82 33.35 11.44
C LYS A 643 -2.17 33.81 12.75
N ASN A 644 -1.74 32.86 13.58
CA ASN A 644 -1.28 33.12 14.95
C ASN A 644 0.20 33.55 15.02
N ARG A 645 1.04 33.17 14.05
CA ARG A 645 2.47 33.54 14.01
C ARG A 645 2.80 34.75 13.13
N SER A 646 1.97 35.06 12.14
CA SER A 646 2.15 36.25 11.31
C SER A 646 2.13 37.52 12.17
N GLY A 647 3.16 38.35 12.04
CA GLY A 647 3.34 39.57 12.85
C GLY A 647 3.98 39.32 14.23
N HIS A 648 4.21 38.05 14.62
CA HIS A 648 4.86 37.69 15.88
C HIS A 648 6.23 37.04 15.65
N ASP A 649 6.29 35.99 14.82
CA ASP A 649 7.50 35.20 14.61
C ASP A 649 8.22 35.58 13.32
N SER A 650 9.48 35.14 13.23
CA SER A 650 10.34 35.18 12.04
C SER A 650 9.69 34.54 10.81
N PHE A 651 10.12 34.95 9.61
CA PHE A 651 9.50 34.50 8.36
C PHE A 651 9.50 32.97 8.20
N ALA A 652 10.61 32.31 8.52
CA ALA A 652 10.70 30.84 8.51
C ALA A 652 9.72 30.17 9.48
N ASN A 653 9.54 30.70 10.70
CA ASN A 653 8.59 30.13 11.65
C ASN A 653 7.12 30.56 11.40
N SER A 654 6.88 31.59 10.58
CA SER A 654 5.53 32.14 10.31
C SER A 654 4.66 31.28 9.39
N TYR A 655 5.25 30.31 8.69
CA TYR A 655 4.60 29.46 7.67
C TYR A 655 4.10 30.23 6.42
N LEU A 656 4.38 31.53 6.29
CA LEU A 656 4.04 32.34 5.10
C LEU A 656 4.77 31.92 3.81
N TRP A 657 5.77 31.04 3.89
CA TRP A 657 6.42 30.36 2.76
C TRP A 657 5.62 29.14 2.23
N ALA A 658 4.60 28.67 2.96
CA ALA A 658 3.87 27.46 2.62
C ALA A 658 2.68 27.77 1.69
N VAL A 659 2.60 27.04 0.57
CA VAL A 659 1.37 26.90 -0.22
C VAL A 659 0.64 25.66 0.27
N ILE A 660 -0.49 25.88 0.92
CA ILE A 660 -1.34 24.81 1.45
C ILE A 660 -2.34 24.38 0.37
N MET A 661 -2.31 23.09 0.02
CA MET A 661 -3.01 22.51 -1.13
C MET A 661 -3.97 21.42 -0.65
N PRO A 662 -5.30 21.57 -0.83
CA PRO A 662 -6.27 20.61 -0.30
C PRO A 662 -6.22 19.27 -1.01
N GLY A 663 -6.27 18.18 -0.25
CA GLY A 663 -6.56 16.84 -0.75
C GLY A 663 -7.98 16.74 -1.32
N PHE A 664 -8.15 16.07 -2.46
CA PHE A 664 -9.44 15.98 -3.17
C PHE A 664 -10.20 14.67 -2.91
N PHE A 665 -9.56 13.64 -2.33
CA PHE A 665 -10.24 12.42 -1.92
C PHE A 665 -11.25 12.71 -0.80
N HIS A 666 -10.83 13.45 0.21
CA HIS A 666 -11.71 13.91 1.30
C HIS A 666 -12.87 14.79 0.80
N TYR A 667 -12.66 15.56 -0.27
CA TYR A 667 -13.72 16.35 -0.92
C TYR A 667 -14.72 15.45 -1.66
N LYS A 668 -14.25 14.40 -2.34
CA LYS A 668 -15.14 13.36 -2.91
C LYS A 668 -15.92 12.64 -1.82
N MET A 669 -15.32 12.35 -0.66
CA MET A 669 -16.01 11.79 0.51
C MET A 669 -17.09 12.74 1.02
N ALA A 670 -16.76 14.01 1.26
CA ALA A 670 -17.74 15.04 1.69
C ALA A 670 -18.91 15.19 0.70
N THR A 671 -18.64 15.10 -0.61
CA THR A 671 -19.64 15.14 -1.69
C THR A 671 -20.51 13.88 -1.72
N VAL A 672 -19.92 12.68 -1.66
CA VAL A 672 -20.65 11.40 -1.59
C VAL A 672 -21.54 11.37 -0.35
N HIS A 673 -21.01 11.78 0.81
CA HIS A 673 -21.78 11.89 2.04
C HIS A 673 -22.97 12.85 1.89
N GLY A 674 -22.73 14.02 1.32
CA GLY A 674 -23.78 15.02 1.06
C GLY A 674 -24.79 14.62 -0.01
N ILE A 675 -24.48 13.67 -0.89
CA ILE A 675 -25.45 13.07 -1.81
C ILE A 675 -26.27 11.98 -1.09
N MET A 676 -25.65 11.16 -0.26
CA MET A 676 -26.37 10.13 0.52
C MET A 676 -27.42 10.77 1.46
N GLU A 677 -27.02 11.69 2.35
CA GLU A 677 -27.94 12.36 3.29
C GLU A 677 -29.18 12.98 2.61
N ARG A 678 -28.99 13.60 1.44
CA ARG A 678 -30.03 14.37 0.75
C ARG A 678 -30.88 13.52 -0.21
N HIS A 679 -30.32 12.47 -0.81
CA HIS A 679 -30.98 11.70 -1.87
C HIS A 679 -31.25 10.23 -1.52
N TYR A 680 -30.87 9.75 -0.33
CA TYR A 680 -31.18 8.38 0.11
C TYR A 680 -32.68 8.18 0.37
N GLY A 681 -33.36 9.16 0.97
CA GLY A 681 -34.77 9.05 1.37
C GLY A 681 -34.94 8.32 2.71
N TYR A 682 -36.09 8.49 3.35
CA TYR A 682 -36.33 7.92 4.69
C TYR A 682 -37.03 6.56 4.61
N THR A 683 -37.82 6.32 3.57
CA THR A 683 -38.46 5.03 3.28
C THR A 683 -37.96 4.39 1.97
N THR A 684 -38.00 3.06 1.92
CA THR A 684 -37.87 2.24 0.70
C THR A 684 -39.20 2.13 -0.06
N SER A 685 -40.07 3.14 0.08
CA SER A 685 -41.44 3.14 -0.42
C SER A 685 -41.50 3.27 -1.95
N HIS A 686 -42.42 2.53 -2.58
CA HIS A 686 -42.77 2.70 -4.00
C HIS A 686 -43.31 4.12 -4.33
N HIS A 687 -43.65 4.92 -3.32
CA HIS A 687 -44.02 6.33 -3.45
C HIS A 687 -42.81 7.26 -3.59
N ASN A 688 -41.59 6.81 -3.26
CA ASN A 688 -40.32 7.52 -3.50
C ASN A 688 -39.39 6.73 -4.44
N PRO A 689 -39.82 6.37 -5.66
CA PRO A 689 -39.09 5.45 -6.54
C PRO A 689 -37.81 6.04 -7.13
N GLY A 690 -37.54 7.33 -6.88
CA GLY A 690 -36.33 8.04 -7.27
C GLY A 690 -35.28 8.14 -6.16
N SER A 691 -35.45 7.51 -5.00
CA SER A 691 -34.50 7.57 -3.88
C SER A 691 -33.37 6.54 -3.97
N LEU A 692 -32.21 6.80 -3.37
CA LEU A 692 -31.12 5.79 -3.34
C LEU A 692 -31.46 4.61 -2.43
N ALA A 693 -32.30 4.77 -1.39
CA ALA A 693 -32.80 3.65 -0.59
C ALA A 693 -33.64 2.69 -1.46
N PHE A 694 -34.57 3.23 -2.25
CA PHE A 694 -35.38 2.43 -3.17
C PHE A 694 -34.51 1.75 -4.23
N HIS A 695 -33.56 2.46 -4.83
CA HIS A 695 -32.58 1.88 -5.76
C HIS A 695 -31.76 0.75 -5.11
N ASN A 696 -31.34 0.90 -3.85
CA ASN A 696 -30.57 -0.11 -3.13
C ASN A 696 -31.40 -1.39 -2.86
N THR A 697 -32.67 -1.25 -2.51
CA THR A 697 -33.62 -2.37 -2.39
C THR A 697 -33.90 -3.04 -3.74
N VAL A 698 -34.12 -2.27 -4.80
CA VAL A 698 -34.34 -2.78 -6.17
C VAL A 698 -33.14 -3.58 -6.71
N LEU A 699 -31.93 -3.28 -6.23
CA LEU A 699 -30.70 -4.01 -6.57
C LEU A 699 -30.39 -5.21 -5.67
N ASP A 700 -31.24 -5.56 -4.70
CA ASP A 700 -31.00 -6.62 -3.70
C ASP A 700 -29.64 -6.44 -2.96
N ARG A 701 -29.26 -5.18 -2.73
CA ARG A 701 -28.04 -4.82 -1.99
C ARG A 701 -28.29 -4.84 -0.49
N LYS A 702 -27.22 -5.03 0.29
CA LYS A 702 -27.29 -4.95 1.77
C LYS A 702 -27.95 -3.63 2.20
N PRO A 703 -28.82 -3.63 3.23
CA PRO A 703 -29.38 -2.39 3.78
C PRO A 703 -28.27 -1.42 4.20
N ILE A 704 -28.49 -0.13 3.92
CA ILE A 704 -27.61 0.97 4.29
C ILE A 704 -28.31 1.83 5.35
N THR A 705 -27.59 2.16 6.43
CA THR A 705 -28.08 2.96 7.56
C THR A 705 -27.38 4.32 7.54
N MET A 706 -28.14 5.42 7.57
CA MET A 706 -27.53 6.77 7.49
C MET A 706 -26.70 7.15 8.72
N THR A 707 -27.00 6.59 9.90
CA THR A 707 -26.23 6.82 11.14
C THR A 707 -24.99 5.94 11.29
N SER A 708 -24.73 5.03 10.35
CA SER A 708 -23.54 4.17 10.30
C SER A 708 -23.35 3.69 8.87
N LEU A 709 -22.74 4.56 8.05
CA LEU A 709 -22.61 4.33 6.62
C LEU A 709 -21.58 3.21 6.33
N PRO A 710 -21.84 2.35 5.32
CA PRO A 710 -20.85 1.40 4.84
C PRO A 710 -19.67 2.13 4.18
N PRO A 711 -18.55 1.42 3.91
CA PRO A 711 -17.36 2.03 3.34
C PRO A 711 -17.61 2.89 2.08
N PHE A 712 -16.76 3.90 1.90
CA PHE A 712 -16.91 4.97 0.90
C PHE A 712 -17.28 4.44 -0.49
N ARG A 713 -16.60 3.38 -0.93
CA ARG A 713 -16.80 2.72 -2.22
C ARG A 713 -18.25 2.26 -2.43
N VAL A 714 -18.87 1.69 -1.39
CA VAL A 714 -20.25 1.15 -1.44
C VAL A 714 -21.26 2.26 -1.72
N CYS A 715 -21.09 3.42 -1.08
CA CYS A 715 -21.96 4.58 -1.29
C CYS A 715 -21.71 5.22 -2.65
N GLN A 716 -20.44 5.38 -3.06
CA GLN A 716 -20.08 5.91 -4.38
C GLN A 716 -20.64 5.04 -5.52
N ASP A 717 -20.49 3.72 -5.45
CA ASP A 717 -20.97 2.80 -6.50
C ASP A 717 -22.50 2.71 -6.56
N LEU A 718 -23.22 2.98 -5.46
CA LEU A 718 -24.68 3.14 -5.48
C LEU A 718 -25.11 4.44 -6.19
N ILE A 719 -24.44 5.56 -5.90
CA ILE A 719 -24.69 6.84 -6.59
C ILE A 719 -24.38 6.72 -8.08
N PHE A 720 -23.24 6.13 -8.45
CA PHE A 720 -22.81 6.00 -9.83
C PHE A 720 -23.68 5.02 -10.64
N VAL A 721 -24.05 3.84 -10.11
CA VAL A 721 -24.95 2.94 -10.85
C VAL A 721 -26.36 3.53 -11.03
N SER A 722 -26.83 4.30 -10.04
CA SER A 722 -28.05 5.11 -10.13
C SER A 722 -27.94 6.16 -11.23
N LEU A 723 -26.85 6.94 -11.25
CA LEU A 723 -26.57 7.93 -12.29
C LEU A 723 -26.55 7.31 -13.69
N TYR A 724 -25.85 6.19 -13.88
CA TYR A 724 -25.69 5.58 -15.20
C TYR A 724 -27.03 5.11 -15.78
N ALA A 725 -27.86 4.45 -14.97
CA ALA A 725 -29.22 4.08 -15.38
C ALA A 725 -30.05 5.32 -15.77
N ARG A 726 -30.00 6.39 -14.97
CA ARG A 726 -30.77 7.62 -15.22
C ARG A 726 -30.34 8.35 -16.48
N VAL A 727 -29.03 8.43 -16.77
CA VAL A 727 -28.51 9.02 -18.01
C VAL A 727 -29.02 8.24 -19.22
N LEU A 728 -29.08 6.91 -19.15
CA LEU A 728 -29.60 6.07 -20.24
C LEU A 728 -31.12 6.17 -20.41
N VAL A 729 -31.91 6.27 -19.33
CA VAL A 729 -33.34 6.59 -19.41
C VAL A 729 -33.58 7.98 -20.03
N CYS A 730 -32.80 8.99 -19.63
CA CYS A 730 -32.89 10.31 -20.22
C CYS A 730 -32.49 10.31 -21.71
N LEU A 731 -31.56 9.44 -22.12
CA LEU A 731 -31.17 9.26 -23.52
C LEU A 731 -32.32 8.71 -24.38
N GLU A 732 -33.06 7.72 -23.90
CA GLU A 732 -34.27 7.22 -24.57
C GLU A 732 -35.32 8.35 -24.71
N HIS A 733 -35.54 9.15 -23.65
CA HIS A 733 -36.48 10.28 -23.68
C HIS A 733 -36.09 11.47 -24.58
N VAL A 734 -34.79 11.74 -24.83
CA VAL A 734 -34.39 12.83 -25.76
C VAL A 734 -34.29 12.36 -27.20
N SER A 735 -33.81 11.13 -27.44
CA SER A 735 -33.65 10.57 -28.79
C SER A 735 -34.95 9.98 -29.35
N SER A 736 -35.93 9.70 -28.50
CA SER A 736 -37.19 9.02 -28.85
C SER A 736 -36.99 7.64 -29.49
N CYS A 737 -35.89 6.95 -29.19
CA CYS A 737 -35.62 5.61 -29.72
C CYS A 737 -36.43 4.53 -29.02
N GLU A 738 -36.91 3.51 -29.76
CA GLU A 738 -37.60 2.35 -29.17
C GLU A 738 -36.65 1.40 -28.42
N SER A 739 -35.34 1.46 -28.71
CA SER A 739 -34.31 0.78 -27.91
C SER A 739 -32.93 1.41 -28.09
N LEU A 740 -32.13 1.39 -27.01
CA LEU A 740 -30.72 1.79 -27.09
C LEU A 740 -29.91 0.91 -28.04
N GLU A 741 -30.21 -0.39 -28.14
CA GLU A 741 -29.53 -1.30 -29.07
C GLU A 741 -29.66 -0.86 -30.53
N ASP A 742 -30.76 -0.21 -30.92
CA ASP A 742 -30.92 0.33 -32.27
C ASP A 742 -30.25 1.71 -32.43
N TYR A 743 -30.50 2.59 -31.46
CA TYR A 743 -29.89 3.93 -31.40
C TYR A 743 -28.36 3.89 -31.57
N VAL A 744 -27.65 3.04 -30.82
CA VAL A 744 -26.17 2.96 -30.87
C VAL A 744 -25.63 2.50 -32.23
N LYS A 745 -26.43 1.82 -33.07
CA LYS A 745 -26.00 1.43 -34.42
C LYS A 745 -25.97 2.67 -35.31
N HIS A 746 -27.05 3.43 -35.32
CA HIS A 746 -27.34 4.45 -36.32
C HIS A 746 -26.87 5.87 -35.96
N VAL A 747 -26.79 6.21 -34.67
CA VAL A 747 -26.46 7.57 -34.22
C VAL A 747 -25.07 8.04 -34.67
N SER A 748 -24.99 9.26 -35.21
CA SER A 748 -23.72 9.96 -35.50
C SER A 748 -23.14 10.64 -34.26
N TRP A 749 -21.87 11.08 -34.33
CA TRP A 749 -21.25 11.84 -33.24
C TRP A 749 -21.98 13.17 -32.96
N ALA A 750 -22.51 13.83 -34.00
CA ALA A 750 -23.24 15.08 -33.85
C ALA A 750 -24.55 14.88 -33.07
N GLU A 751 -25.40 13.95 -33.53
CA GLU A 751 -26.68 13.63 -32.85
C GLU A 751 -26.44 13.15 -31.41
N LEU A 752 -25.41 12.35 -31.17
CA LEU A 752 -25.03 11.91 -29.82
C LEU A 752 -24.61 13.10 -28.93
N THR A 753 -23.89 14.07 -29.48
CA THR A 753 -23.47 15.30 -28.79
C THR A 753 -24.67 16.19 -28.47
N ASP A 754 -25.60 16.36 -29.42
CA ASP A 754 -26.82 17.16 -29.26
C ASP A 754 -27.77 16.54 -28.24
N HIS A 755 -28.00 15.22 -28.29
CA HIS A 755 -28.76 14.50 -27.27
C HIS A 755 -28.12 14.62 -25.88
N ALA A 756 -26.80 14.57 -25.77
CA ALA A 756 -26.11 14.80 -24.50
C ALA A 756 -26.25 16.23 -23.97
N ALA A 757 -26.34 17.24 -24.85
CA ALA A 757 -26.64 18.62 -24.44
C ALA A 757 -28.07 18.75 -23.90
N GLU A 758 -29.05 18.19 -24.63
CA GLU A 758 -30.46 18.22 -24.24
C GLU A 758 -30.72 17.49 -22.92
N ILE A 759 -30.01 16.40 -22.62
CA ILE A 759 -30.08 15.73 -21.31
C ILE A 759 -29.70 16.69 -20.18
N VAL A 760 -28.64 17.49 -20.36
CA VAL A 760 -28.20 18.48 -19.36
C VAL A 760 -29.22 19.63 -19.26
N ASP A 761 -29.59 20.27 -20.38
CA ASP A 761 -30.51 21.42 -20.40
C ASP A 761 -31.90 21.09 -19.82
N ARG A 762 -32.41 19.88 -20.11
CA ARG A 762 -33.74 19.44 -19.69
C ARG A 762 -33.76 18.89 -18.26
N TYR A 763 -32.77 18.08 -17.88
CA TYR A 763 -32.84 17.26 -16.67
C TYR A 763 -31.88 17.65 -15.53
N THR A 764 -30.95 18.60 -15.70
CA THR A 764 -30.13 19.14 -14.58
C THR A 764 -30.53 20.56 -14.16
N ASN A 765 -31.74 21.00 -14.52
CA ASN A 765 -32.13 22.40 -14.53
C ASN A 765 -32.93 22.85 -13.28
N SER A 766 -32.24 23.48 -12.33
CA SER A 766 -32.84 24.02 -11.09
C SER A 766 -34.00 24.98 -11.30
N ARG A 767 -34.04 25.74 -12.42
CA ARG A 767 -35.15 26.67 -12.69
C ARG A 767 -36.46 25.93 -12.94
N THR A 768 -36.40 24.73 -13.53
CA THR A 768 -37.56 23.83 -13.68
C THR A 768 -38.06 23.36 -12.32
N VAL A 769 -37.15 22.92 -11.44
CA VAL A 769 -37.48 22.49 -10.06
C VAL A 769 -38.13 23.63 -9.27
N GLY A 770 -37.52 24.82 -9.28
CA GLY A 770 -38.07 26.02 -8.65
C GLY A 770 -39.48 26.36 -9.16
N ARG A 771 -39.68 26.40 -10.48
CA ARG A 771 -41.00 26.66 -11.09
C ARG A 771 -42.07 25.66 -10.65
N LEU A 772 -41.74 24.36 -10.60
CA LEU A 772 -42.68 23.32 -10.15
C LEU A 772 -43.03 23.47 -8.66
N ARG A 773 -42.04 23.80 -7.81
CA ARG A 773 -42.23 24.06 -6.37
C ARG A 773 -43.08 25.31 -6.13
N THR A 774 -42.82 26.41 -6.84
CA THR A 774 -43.65 27.63 -6.77
C THR A 774 -45.10 27.35 -7.21
N ALA A 775 -45.30 26.55 -8.26
CA ALA A 775 -46.64 26.16 -8.72
C ALA A 775 -47.39 25.30 -7.69
N ARG A 776 -46.72 24.29 -7.08
CA ARG A 776 -47.31 23.51 -5.98
C ARG A 776 -47.66 24.38 -4.77
N ALA A 777 -46.76 25.27 -4.35
CA ALA A 777 -47.00 26.17 -3.24
C ALA A 777 -48.13 27.18 -3.49
N ALA A 778 -48.29 27.66 -4.73
CA ALA A 778 -49.42 28.50 -5.12
C ALA A 778 -50.74 27.73 -5.13
N ALA A 779 -50.76 26.50 -5.69
CA ALA A 779 -51.95 25.64 -5.66
C ALA A 779 -52.40 25.32 -4.22
N LEU A 780 -51.46 25.03 -3.31
CA LEU A 780 -51.74 24.78 -1.89
C LEU A 780 -52.35 26.02 -1.21
N ARG A 781 -51.77 27.22 -1.38
CA ARG A 781 -52.35 28.47 -0.85
C ARG A 781 -53.77 28.71 -1.36
N ASN A 782 -53.99 28.51 -2.65
CA ASN A 782 -55.30 28.69 -3.29
C ASN A 782 -56.32 27.59 -2.94
N SER A 783 -55.94 26.58 -2.16
CA SER A 783 -56.83 25.48 -1.74
C SER A 783 -57.39 25.63 -0.32
N VAL A 784 -56.91 26.61 0.45
CA VAL A 784 -57.44 26.95 1.78
C VAL A 784 -58.66 27.87 1.63
N PRO A 785 -59.86 27.51 2.12
CA PRO A 785 -61.04 28.38 1.98
C PRO A 785 -60.98 29.59 2.93
N GLU A 786 -61.12 30.80 2.40
CA GLU A 786 -61.38 32.00 3.20
C GLU A 786 -62.71 31.86 3.95
N HIS A 787 -62.66 31.66 5.27
CA HIS A 787 -63.80 31.94 6.15
C HIS A 787 -63.77 33.43 6.51
N GLY A 788 -64.57 34.22 5.79
CA GLY A 788 -64.58 35.68 5.92
C GLY A 788 -65.43 36.22 7.09
N GLY A 789 -65.06 37.42 7.55
CA GLY A 789 -65.73 38.16 8.62
C GLY A 789 -64.89 38.19 9.91
N THR A 790 -64.63 39.34 10.55
CA THR A 790 -65.15 40.70 10.35
C THR A 790 -64.05 41.76 10.54
N ALA A 791 -64.21 42.93 9.92
CA ALA A 791 -63.30 44.05 10.09
C ALA A 791 -63.48 44.79 11.43
N SER A 792 -62.38 45.20 12.04
CA SER A 792 -62.32 46.26 13.06
C SER A 792 -61.03 47.08 12.89
N THR A 793 -61.12 48.35 13.25
CA THR A 793 -60.13 49.42 13.02
C THR A 793 -58.88 49.35 13.89
N ASP A 794 -57.80 49.97 13.38
CA ASP A 794 -56.70 50.67 14.07
C ASP A 794 -56.01 50.00 15.27
N SER A 795 -54.71 49.66 15.12
CA SER A 795 -53.65 50.54 15.66
C SER A 795 -52.22 50.18 15.20
N GLU A 796 -51.28 51.00 15.65
CA GLU A 796 -49.85 51.17 15.35
C GLU A 796 -48.93 49.92 15.41
N CYS A 797 -47.78 50.04 14.73
CA CYS A 797 -46.64 49.12 14.82
C CYS A 797 -45.79 49.40 16.07
N PRO A 798 -45.29 48.36 16.75
CA PRO A 798 -43.86 48.34 17.03
C PRO A 798 -43.16 46.97 16.87
N GLN A 799 -42.01 47.00 16.20
CA GLN A 799 -40.74 46.29 16.49
C GLN A 799 -40.76 44.86 17.06
N THR A 800 -40.18 43.93 16.30
CA THR A 800 -39.75 42.60 16.79
C THR A 800 -38.33 42.63 17.39
N PRO A 801 -38.13 42.23 18.66
CA PRO A 801 -36.82 41.82 19.16
C PRO A 801 -36.51 40.35 18.80
N ARG A 802 -35.22 39.98 18.82
CA ARG A 802 -34.74 38.60 18.66
C ARG A 802 -35.04 37.76 19.92
N THR A 803 -35.19 36.44 19.76
CA THR A 803 -34.91 35.47 20.84
C THR A 803 -34.36 34.16 20.25
N GLN A 804 -33.45 33.50 20.97
CA GLN A 804 -32.73 32.29 20.53
C GLN A 804 -33.53 30.99 20.80
N PRO A 805 -33.22 29.88 20.11
CA PRO A 805 -33.69 28.55 20.50
C PRO A 805 -32.90 28.01 21.71
N ALA A 806 -33.59 27.32 22.63
CA ALA A 806 -32.96 26.68 23.78
C ALA A 806 -32.68 25.18 23.54
N ALA A 807 -31.58 24.68 24.12
CA ALA A 807 -31.16 23.28 24.05
C ALA A 807 -31.95 22.35 25.01
N PRO A 808 -31.95 21.01 24.81
CA PRO A 808 -32.83 20.09 25.52
C PRO A 808 -32.27 19.56 26.85
N GLY A 809 -33.15 19.37 27.84
CA GLY A 809 -32.87 18.68 29.11
C GLY A 809 -33.10 17.16 29.04
N LEU A 810 -32.39 16.40 29.88
CA LEU A 810 -32.37 14.93 29.94
C LEU A 810 -33.24 14.34 31.07
N HIS A 811 -33.36 13.00 31.05
CA HIS A 811 -33.93 12.07 32.05
C HIS A 811 -35.44 11.76 31.97
N GLN A 812 -35.93 10.62 32.46
CA GLN A 812 -35.49 9.20 32.38
C GLN A 812 -36.54 8.33 33.12
N GLN A 813 -36.83 7.11 32.63
CA GLN A 813 -37.62 6.06 33.31
C GLN A 813 -39.11 6.45 33.59
N SER A 814 -40.11 5.56 33.49
CA SER A 814 -40.17 4.19 33.99
C SER A 814 -41.24 3.34 33.27
N GLU A 815 -41.19 2.03 33.48
CA GLU A 815 -42.21 1.08 33.02
C GLU A 815 -43.37 0.94 34.04
N GLN A 816 -44.62 0.73 33.58
CA GLN A 816 -45.48 -0.37 34.06
C GLN A 816 -46.79 -0.52 33.27
N SER A 817 -47.40 -1.70 33.38
CA SER A 817 -48.53 -2.17 32.58
C SER A 817 -49.84 -2.30 33.39
N ALA A 818 -50.98 -2.08 32.73
CA ALA A 818 -52.31 -2.40 33.26
C ALA A 818 -53.27 -2.82 32.12
N SER A 819 -54.34 -3.57 32.47
CA SER A 819 -55.10 -4.40 31.53
C SER A 819 -56.42 -3.81 31.00
N THR A 820 -56.82 -4.36 29.84
CA THR A 820 -58.16 -4.44 29.22
C THR A 820 -59.24 -5.04 30.18
N PRO A 821 -60.58 -5.09 29.87
CA PRO A 821 -61.20 -5.18 28.52
C PRO A 821 -62.64 -4.62 28.25
N VAL A 822 -63.05 -4.68 26.96
CA VAL A 822 -64.42 -4.58 26.35
C VAL A 822 -65.28 -3.31 26.65
N ASP A 823 -66.28 -2.91 25.84
CA ASP A 823 -66.98 -3.56 24.70
C ASP A 823 -67.54 -2.54 23.65
N THR A 824 -68.25 -3.05 22.64
CA THR A 824 -69.17 -2.41 21.67
C THR A 824 -68.60 -1.57 20.52
N VAL A 825 -68.69 -2.15 19.30
CA VAL A 825 -68.53 -1.48 18.01
C VAL A 825 -69.89 -1.03 17.45
N PRO A 826 -70.05 0.23 17.02
CA PRO A 826 -70.98 0.66 15.97
C PRO A 826 -70.23 0.93 14.63
N PRO A 827 -70.95 1.03 13.49
CA PRO A 827 -70.38 0.73 12.17
C PRO A 827 -69.65 1.87 11.43
N GLU A 828 -68.96 1.49 10.35
CA GLU A 828 -68.29 2.37 9.38
C GLU A 828 -69.16 3.53 8.84
N PRO A 829 -68.62 4.76 8.77
CA PRO A 829 -68.93 5.68 7.69
C PRO A 829 -68.05 5.36 6.47
N ARG A 830 -68.65 4.86 5.40
CA ARG A 830 -67.94 4.56 4.13
C ARG A 830 -67.31 5.81 3.51
N ALA A 831 -66.08 5.64 3.01
CA ALA A 831 -65.55 6.31 1.81
C ALA A 831 -65.96 7.78 1.58
N GLY A 832 -65.62 8.67 2.53
CA GLY A 832 -65.58 10.11 2.28
C GLY A 832 -64.31 10.48 1.51
N THR A 833 -64.40 10.58 0.18
CA THR A 833 -63.26 10.97 -0.67
C THR A 833 -62.78 12.39 -0.33
N ILE A 834 -61.63 12.52 0.33
CA ILE A 834 -60.90 13.79 0.39
C ILE A 834 -60.44 14.11 -1.05
N PRO A 835 -60.82 15.25 -1.65
CA PRO A 835 -60.45 15.55 -3.03
C PRO A 835 -58.94 15.73 -3.19
N SER A 836 -58.39 15.17 -4.28
CA SER A 836 -56.98 15.32 -4.66
C SER A 836 -56.67 16.77 -5.07
N LEU A 837 -56.29 17.60 -4.10
CA LEU A 837 -56.06 19.04 -4.29
C LEU A 837 -54.62 19.42 -4.71
N GLN A 838 -53.67 18.48 -4.65
CA GLN A 838 -52.36 18.64 -5.26
C GLN A 838 -52.44 18.30 -6.75
N THR A 839 -52.68 19.31 -7.60
CA THR A 839 -52.73 19.16 -9.07
C THR A 839 -51.54 19.79 -9.79
N GLN A 840 -50.53 20.26 -9.05
CA GLN A 840 -49.39 21.04 -9.55
C GLN A 840 -48.06 20.63 -8.88
N GLY A 841 -46.98 20.72 -9.65
CA GLY A 841 -45.65 20.22 -9.27
C GLY A 841 -45.54 18.68 -9.38
N ASP A 842 -44.32 18.14 -9.21
CA ASP A 842 -44.08 16.69 -9.21
C ASP A 842 -42.82 16.42 -8.36
N MET A 843 -43.02 15.84 -7.18
CA MET A 843 -41.95 15.71 -6.19
C MET A 843 -40.92 14.63 -6.57
N VAL A 844 -41.32 13.59 -7.31
CA VAL A 844 -40.39 12.55 -7.78
C VAL A 844 -39.55 13.10 -8.92
N TYR A 845 -40.16 13.77 -9.89
CA TYR A 845 -39.45 14.41 -11.00
C TYR A 845 -38.50 15.51 -10.51
N GLU A 846 -38.96 16.39 -9.61
CA GLU A 846 -38.14 17.45 -8.99
C GLU A 846 -36.89 16.89 -8.30
N ASN A 847 -37.06 15.88 -7.45
CA ASN A 847 -35.94 15.27 -6.73
C ASN A 847 -35.01 14.50 -7.70
N ALA A 848 -35.56 13.87 -8.74
CA ALA A 848 -34.78 13.17 -9.76
C ALA A 848 -33.93 14.10 -10.66
N LEU A 849 -34.35 15.36 -10.86
CA LEU A 849 -33.53 16.37 -11.55
C LEU A 849 -32.35 16.82 -10.68
N LEU A 850 -32.61 17.09 -9.39
CA LEU A 850 -31.57 17.46 -8.43
C LEU A 850 -30.55 16.34 -8.25
N PHE A 851 -31.00 15.07 -8.16
CA PHE A 851 -30.09 13.93 -8.11
C PHE A 851 -29.20 13.83 -9.36
N LEU A 852 -29.80 13.94 -10.55
CA LEU A 852 -29.05 13.82 -11.80
C LEU A 852 -27.96 14.89 -11.90
N ARG A 853 -28.28 16.14 -11.55
CA ARG A 853 -27.30 17.22 -11.48
C ARG A 853 -26.18 16.90 -10.48
N ASP A 854 -26.52 16.64 -9.22
CA ASP A 854 -25.55 16.48 -8.14
C ASP A 854 -24.61 15.28 -8.38
N ALA A 855 -25.15 14.15 -8.87
CA ALA A 855 -24.37 12.98 -9.22
C ALA A 855 -23.48 13.20 -10.47
N LEU A 856 -23.95 13.97 -11.46
CA LEU A 856 -23.11 14.38 -12.59
C LEU A 856 -21.94 15.28 -12.14
N VAL A 857 -22.13 16.17 -11.15
CA VAL A 857 -21.02 16.98 -10.59
C VAL A 857 -19.95 16.08 -9.96
N LEU A 858 -20.34 15.09 -9.15
CA LEU A 858 -19.41 14.12 -8.55
C LEU A 858 -18.68 13.27 -9.61
N ARG A 859 -19.39 12.78 -10.63
CA ARG A 859 -18.76 11.99 -11.70
C ARG A 859 -17.89 12.86 -12.61
N ALA A 860 -18.25 14.11 -12.84
CA ALA A 860 -17.42 15.08 -13.55
C ALA A 860 -16.10 15.34 -12.81
N LEU A 861 -16.13 15.49 -11.48
CA LEU A 861 -14.91 15.62 -10.66
C LEU A 861 -14.01 14.39 -10.83
N THR A 862 -14.60 13.20 -10.68
CA THR A 862 -13.89 11.91 -10.80
C THR A 862 -13.28 11.73 -12.20
N ASN A 863 -14.00 12.11 -13.26
CA ASN A 863 -13.50 12.08 -14.63
C ASN A 863 -12.39 13.11 -14.87
N ALA A 864 -12.55 14.36 -14.39
CA ALA A 864 -11.56 15.43 -14.54
C ALA A 864 -10.24 15.10 -13.83
N ILE A 865 -10.33 14.53 -12.62
CA ILE A 865 -9.19 14.01 -11.88
C ILE A 865 -8.50 12.89 -12.67
N LYS A 866 -9.23 11.84 -13.05
CA LYS A 866 -8.65 10.69 -13.77
C LYS A 866 -7.96 11.08 -15.08
N MET A 867 -8.52 12.03 -15.82
CA MET A 867 -7.95 12.58 -17.06
C MET A 867 -6.78 13.55 -16.84
N GLY A 868 -6.56 14.01 -15.60
CA GLY A 868 -5.54 14.99 -15.24
C GLY A 868 -5.82 16.38 -15.83
N VAL A 869 -7.06 16.89 -15.76
CA VAL A 869 -7.46 18.18 -16.34
C VAL A 869 -7.82 19.17 -15.24
N SER A 870 -6.83 19.90 -14.74
CA SER A 870 -6.97 20.69 -13.50
C SER A 870 -7.90 21.91 -13.63
N GLY A 871 -7.97 22.55 -14.80
CA GLY A 871 -8.93 23.64 -15.04
C GLY A 871 -10.39 23.18 -14.91
N ARG A 872 -10.71 21.95 -15.34
CA ARG A 872 -12.06 21.37 -15.12
C ARG A 872 -12.35 21.18 -13.63
N ILE A 873 -11.36 20.76 -12.84
CA ILE A 873 -11.49 20.60 -11.39
C ILE A 873 -11.78 21.96 -10.74
N VAL A 874 -11.06 23.03 -11.12
CA VAL A 874 -11.30 24.40 -10.60
C VAL A 874 -12.75 24.86 -10.82
N LEU A 875 -13.31 24.68 -12.03
CA LEU A 875 -14.71 25.02 -12.28
C LEU A 875 -15.68 24.16 -11.45
N ILE A 876 -15.40 22.86 -11.32
CA ILE A 876 -16.24 21.97 -10.51
C ILE A 876 -16.19 22.37 -9.02
N LEU A 877 -15.03 22.81 -8.52
CA LEU A 877 -14.88 23.32 -7.15
C LEU A 877 -15.71 24.59 -6.91
N LYS A 878 -15.77 25.54 -7.86
CA LYS A 878 -16.65 26.72 -7.75
C LYS A 878 -18.12 26.33 -7.54
N ALA A 879 -18.62 25.31 -8.24
CA ALA A 879 -19.96 24.76 -7.99
C ALA A 879 -20.06 24.02 -6.64
N LEU A 880 -19.02 23.27 -6.25
CA LEU A 880 -18.98 22.54 -4.97
C LEU A 880 -18.91 23.47 -3.75
N ALA A 881 -18.32 24.66 -3.84
CA ALA A 881 -18.33 25.65 -2.75
C ALA A 881 -19.76 25.96 -2.29
N LEU A 882 -20.65 26.20 -3.25
CA LEU A 882 -22.08 26.42 -3.00
C LEU A 882 -22.75 25.14 -2.51
N ILE A 883 -22.57 24.00 -3.19
CA ILE A 883 -23.19 22.73 -2.81
C ILE A 883 -22.79 22.31 -1.39
N TYR A 884 -21.53 22.50 -0.98
CA TYR A 884 -21.08 22.25 0.39
C TYR A 884 -21.75 23.18 1.40
N ARG A 885 -21.82 24.50 1.13
CA ARG A 885 -22.50 25.47 2.00
C ARG A 885 -23.97 25.11 2.20
N GLY A 886 -24.71 24.89 1.11
CA GLY A 886 -26.13 24.52 1.12
C GLY A 886 -26.42 23.05 1.47
N SER A 887 -25.40 22.27 1.85
CA SER A 887 -25.54 20.94 2.46
C SER A 887 -24.84 20.82 3.82
N GLY A 888 -24.51 21.95 4.47
CA GLY A 888 -23.95 21.96 5.82
C GLY A 888 -22.48 21.53 5.93
N ARG A 889 -21.78 21.25 4.83
CA ARG A 889 -20.32 21.05 4.82
C ARG A 889 -19.59 22.41 4.86
N THR A 890 -19.91 23.23 5.86
CA THR A 890 -19.42 24.61 6.02
C THR A 890 -17.89 24.69 6.03
N LYS A 891 -17.23 23.76 6.73
CA LYS A 891 -15.76 23.65 6.80
C LYS A 891 -15.15 23.48 5.40
N TYR A 892 -15.61 22.50 4.60
CA TYR A 892 -15.20 22.32 3.18
C TYR A 892 -15.59 23.49 2.26
N ALA A 893 -16.75 24.11 2.48
CA ALA A 893 -17.15 25.29 1.72
C ALA A 893 -16.19 26.47 1.95
N GLN A 894 -15.69 26.64 3.18
CA GLN A 894 -14.72 27.67 3.53
C GLN A 894 -13.37 27.44 2.83
N GLU A 895 -12.89 26.19 2.78
CA GLU A 895 -11.65 25.87 2.06
C GLU A 895 -11.67 26.30 0.61
N VAL A 896 -12.79 26.08 -0.09
CA VAL A 896 -12.89 26.46 -1.51
C VAL A 896 -12.89 27.98 -1.67
N LEU A 897 -13.37 28.76 -0.69
CA LEU A 897 -13.21 30.23 -0.71
C LEU A 897 -11.73 30.64 -0.60
N PHE A 898 -10.98 30.06 0.33
CA PHE A 898 -9.52 30.25 0.42
C PHE A 898 -8.82 29.87 -0.90
N LEU A 899 -9.27 28.78 -1.53
CA LEU A 899 -8.67 28.27 -2.74
C LEU A 899 -8.94 29.16 -3.97
N ILE A 900 -10.19 29.60 -4.15
CA ILE A 900 -10.56 30.55 -5.22
C ILE A 900 -9.81 31.86 -5.02
N HIS A 901 -9.79 32.41 -3.80
CA HIS A 901 -9.03 33.62 -3.49
C HIS A 901 -7.54 33.47 -3.79
N ASN A 902 -6.93 32.33 -3.40
CA ASN A 902 -5.55 32.00 -3.72
C ASN A 902 -5.28 32.01 -5.24
N MET A 903 -6.10 31.31 -6.03
CA MET A 903 -5.92 31.20 -7.48
C MET A 903 -6.23 32.49 -8.27
N THR A 904 -7.09 33.36 -7.74
CA THR A 904 -7.51 34.60 -8.41
C THR A 904 -6.64 35.81 -8.01
N HIS A 905 -6.31 35.96 -6.73
CA HIS A 905 -5.77 37.21 -6.17
C HIS A 905 -4.37 37.11 -5.55
N ILE A 906 -3.91 35.93 -5.12
CA ILE A 906 -2.64 35.77 -4.39
C ILE A 906 -1.54 35.11 -5.23
N TRP A 907 -1.79 33.95 -5.85
CA TRP A 907 -0.74 33.15 -6.49
C TRP A 907 -0.29 33.79 -7.82
N PRO A 908 1.01 34.09 -8.00
CA PRO A 908 1.58 34.44 -9.30
C PRO A 908 1.27 33.37 -10.35
N GLU A 909 1.17 33.76 -11.63
CA GLU A 909 0.67 32.89 -12.69
C GLU A 909 1.47 31.57 -12.83
N GLU A 910 2.79 31.63 -12.77
CA GLU A 910 3.65 30.44 -12.84
C GLU A 910 3.56 29.58 -11.57
N LEU A 911 3.45 30.17 -10.37
CA LEU A 911 3.22 29.41 -9.13
C LEU A 911 1.87 28.68 -9.17
N ARG A 912 0.80 29.38 -9.57
CA ARG A 912 -0.55 28.82 -9.77
C ARG A 912 -0.53 27.65 -10.76
N LYS A 913 0.21 27.80 -11.85
CA LYS A 913 0.43 26.77 -12.88
C LYS A 913 1.26 25.59 -12.36
N ILE A 914 2.23 25.79 -11.47
CA ILE A 914 2.94 24.69 -10.79
C ILE A 914 1.99 23.92 -9.88
N VAL A 915 1.20 24.60 -9.04
CA VAL A 915 0.20 23.96 -8.16
C VAL A 915 -0.81 23.15 -8.99
N LEU A 916 -1.38 23.74 -10.04
CA LEU A 916 -2.33 23.08 -10.95
C LEU A 916 -1.75 21.90 -11.74
N ASN A 917 -0.42 21.77 -11.85
CA ASN A 917 0.25 20.62 -12.47
C ASN A 917 0.70 19.54 -11.47
N ASN A 918 0.59 19.80 -10.15
CA ASN A 918 1.11 18.90 -9.10
C ASN A 918 0.08 18.54 -8.01
N TRP A 919 -1.16 19.03 -8.16
CA TRP A 919 -2.31 18.67 -7.32
C TRP A 919 -2.73 17.20 -7.39
N LEU A 920 -2.37 16.56 -8.50
CA LEU A 920 -2.62 15.16 -8.80
C LEU A 920 -1.29 14.49 -9.11
N VAL A 921 -1.17 13.22 -8.73
CA VAL A 921 0.01 12.40 -8.99
C VAL A 921 -0.32 11.26 -9.94
N ASN A 922 0.66 10.77 -10.68
CA ASN A 922 0.53 9.58 -11.53
C ASN A 922 1.70 8.62 -11.28
N PRO A 923 1.61 7.78 -10.23
CA PRO A 923 2.65 6.80 -9.91
C PRO A 923 2.88 5.75 -11.02
N THR A 924 1.97 5.66 -12.00
CA THR A 924 2.01 4.65 -13.07
C THR A 924 2.56 5.14 -14.40
N GLY A 925 2.64 6.47 -14.61
CA GLY A 925 3.00 7.09 -15.89
C GLY A 925 2.01 6.87 -17.03
N LYS A 926 0.80 6.35 -16.77
CA LYS A 926 -0.17 5.97 -17.82
C LYS A 926 -1.20 7.07 -18.10
N PRO A 927 -1.67 7.22 -19.35
CA PRO A 927 -2.83 8.07 -19.65
C PRO A 927 -4.06 7.62 -18.86
N ASN A 928 -4.88 8.57 -18.42
CA ASN A 928 -6.11 8.36 -17.65
C ASN A 928 -5.90 7.53 -16.35
N ALA A 929 -4.78 7.75 -15.66
CA ALA A 929 -4.39 7.10 -14.41
C ALA A 929 -3.81 8.11 -13.38
N TRP A 930 -4.32 9.34 -13.39
CA TRP A 930 -4.04 10.37 -12.39
C TRP A 930 -4.91 10.15 -11.14
N VAL A 931 -4.34 10.42 -9.96
CA VAL A 931 -4.98 10.24 -8.65
C VAL A 931 -4.76 11.45 -7.75
N GLU A 932 -5.62 11.61 -6.76
CA GLU A 932 -5.50 12.65 -5.74
C GLU A 932 -4.29 12.41 -4.82
N VAL A 933 -3.61 13.49 -4.39
CA VAL A 933 -2.47 13.41 -3.46
C VAL A 933 -2.82 12.74 -2.13
N ASP A 934 -4.01 13.00 -1.60
CA ASP A 934 -4.49 12.41 -0.34
C ASP A 934 -5.00 10.98 -0.50
N LEU A 935 -5.58 10.62 -1.66
CA LEU A 935 -5.85 9.20 -1.99
C LEU A 935 -4.54 8.40 -2.03
N MET A 936 -3.46 8.98 -2.57
CA MET A 936 -2.14 8.33 -2.58
C MET A 936 -1.58 8.15 -1.16
N GLN A 937 -1.77 9.12 -0.25
CA GLN A 937 -1.36 8.98 1.14
C GLN A 937 -2.19 7.95 1.92
N GLU A 938 -3.53 8.01 1.86
CA GLU A 938 -4.38 7.06 2.58
C GLU A 938 -4.31 5.65 1.98
N HIS A 939 -3.97 5.52 0.70
CA HIS A 939 -3.53 4.25 0.12
C HIS A 939 -2.28 3.71 0.85
N GLU A 940 -1.20 4.48 1.02
CA GLU A 940 -0.02 3.99 1.76
C GLU A 940 -0.34 3.70 3.24
N ASN A 941 -1.17 4.54 3.88
CA ASN A 941 -1.69 4.29 5.23
C ASN A 941 -2.43 2.94 5.33
N PHE A 942 -3.27 2.58 4.34
CA PHE A 942 -3.95 1.29 4.31
C PHE A 942 -2.98 0.11 4.29
N TRP A 943 -1.86 0.19 3.57
CA TRP A 943 -0.86 -0.88 3.56
C TRP A 943 -0.10 -0.97 4.90
N ILE A 944 0.14 0.15 5.58
CA ILE A 944 0.64 0.16 6.96
C ILE A 944 -0.36 -0.53 7.89
N LYS A 945 -1.62 -0.07 7.89
CA LYS A 945 -2.72 -0.57 8.74
C LYS A 945 -2.95 -2.09 8.56
N THR A 946 -2.88 -2.58 7.31
CA THR A 946 -3.35 -3.93 6.92
C THR A 946 -2.25 -4.98 6.76
N ILE A 947 -1.08 -4.63 6.20
CA ILE A 947 -0.07 -5.61 5.76
C ILE A 947 1.28 -5.44 6.49
N TYR A 948 1.78 -4.21 6.62
CA TYR A 948 3.10 -3.94 7.20
C TYR A 948 3.10 -3.74 8.73
N ARG A 949 1.92 -3.63 9.32
CA ARG A 949 1.68 -3.61 10.76
C ARG A 949 2.40 -4.76 11.47
N ALA A 950 3.31 -4.43 12.39
CA ALA A 950 3.92 -5.42 13.26
C ALA A 950 2.88 -6.10 14.18
N HIS A 951 3.10 -7.39 14.41
CA HIS A 951 2.22 -8.26 15.19
C HIS A 951 2.86 -8.59 16.55
N GLY A 952 2.07 -8.56 17.62
CA GLY A 952 2.54 -8.83 18.99
C GLY A 952 3.48 -7.74 19.52
N SER A 953 4.41 -8.13 20.41
CA SER A 953 5.34 -7.24 21.11
C SER A 953 6.35 -6.48 20.23
N ASN A 954 6.37 -6.73 18.92
CA ASN A 954 7.15 -5.94 17.97
C ASN A 954 6.37 -4.74 17.41
N GLY A 955 5.10 -4.56 17.80
CA GLY A 955 4.29 -3.40 17.43
C GLY A 955 4.74 -2.16 18.20
N SER A 956 5.44 -1.25 17.51
CA SER A 956 5.83 0.05 18.05
C SER A 956 5.92 1.13 16.96
N TRP A 957 6.07 2.40 17.35
CA TRP A 957 6.24 3.50 16.39
C TRP A 957 7.60 3.47 15.69
N GLU A 958 8.63 2.92 16.33
CA GLU A 958 9.96 2.71 15.72
C GLU A 958 9.89 1.66 14.60
N TRP A 959 9.04 0.63 14.75
CA TRP A 959 8.76 -0.32 13.68
C TRP A 959 8.07 0.36 12.49
N LEU A 960 7.07 1.21 12.76
CA LEU A 960 6.32 1.92 11.73
C LEU A 960 7.22 2.91 10.98
N ALA A 961 7.99 3.72 11.73
CA ALA A 961 9.02 4.61 11.21
C ALA A 961 10.07 3.87 10.35
N MET A 962 10.41 2.64 10.72
CA MET A 962 11.30 1.78 9.94
C MET A 962 10.63 1.26 8.66
N ILE A 963 9.41 0.72 8.72
CA ILE A 963 8.83 0.02 7.57
C ILE A 963 8.19 0.94 6.52
N SER A 964 7.65 2.09 6.92
CA SER A 964 6.88 2.96 6.00
C SER A 964 7.67 3.45 4.77
N PRO A 965 8.96 3.84 4.87
CA PRO A 965 9.77 4.15 3.69
C PRO A 965 9.95 3.00 2.69
N CYS A 966 9.66 1.75 3.06
CA CYS A 966 9.84 0.58 2.20
C CYS A 966 8.59 0.23 1.35
N ILE A 967 7.43 0.84 1.61
CA ILE A 967 6.13 0.34 1.12
C ILE A 967 6.08 0.21 -0.40
N ASP A 968 6.44 1.27 -1.15
CA ASP A 968 6.45 1.25 -2.63
C ASP A 968 7.32 0.11 -3.18
N ILE A 969 8.56 -0.02 -2.68
CA ILE A 969 9.50 -1.05 -3.14
C ILE A 969 8.98 -2.45 -2.81
N LEU A 970 8.40 -2.67 -1.62
CA LEU A 970 7.84 -3.97 -1.23
C LEU A 970 6.60 -4.32 -2.07
N ARG A 971 5.71 -3.34 -2.34
CA ARG A 971 4.55 -3.51 -3.23
C ARG A 971 4.97 -3.81 -4.67
N ARG A 972 5.99 -3.11 -5.19
CA ARG A 972 6.54 -3.32 -6.55
C ARG A 972 7.24 -4.67 -6.66
N LEU A 973 8.00 -5.09 -5.65
CA LEU A 973 8.58 -6.43 -5.54
C LEU A 973 7.48 -7.51 -5.58
N SER A 974 6.43 -7.37 -4.78
CA SER A 974 5.29 -8.31 -4.78
C SER A 974 4.63 -8.40 -6.17
N THR A 975 4.34 -7.24 -6.79
CA THR A 975 3.76 -7.15 -8.13
C THR A 975 4.65 -7.82 -9.20
N GLN A 976 5.96 -7.59 -9.17
CA GLN A 976 6.94 -8.18 -10.08
C GLN A 976 7.08 -9.69 -9.90
N MET A 977 7.10 -10.16 -8.65
CA MET A 977 7.19 -11.59 -8.33
C MET A 977 5.93 -12.34 -8.72
N ASN A 978 4.74 -11.76 -8.51
CA ASN A 978 3.47 -12.33 -8.99
C ASN A 978 3.44 -12.41 -10.53
N ALA A 979 3.87 -11.36 -11.22
CA ALA A 979 3.95 -11.36 -12.69
C ALA A 979 4.98 -12.36 -13.27
N SER A 980 6.03 -12.68 -12.51
CA SER A 980 7.14 -13.53 -12.97
C SER A 980 7.00 -15.00 -12.59
N LEU A 981 6.56 -15.28 -11.36
CA LEU A 981 6.57 -16.59 -10.71
C LEU A 981 5.17 -17.11 -10.36
N GLY A 982 4.17 -16.21 -10.30
CA GLY A 982 2.80 -16.53 -9.92
C GLY A 982 2.20 -17.66 -10.77
N ALA A 983 1.41 -18.51 -10.13
CA ALA A 983 0.47 -19.34 -10.84
C ALA A 983 -0.57 -18.45 -11.54
N LYS A 984 -1.42 -19.02 -12.41
CA LYS A 984 -2.65 -18.35 -12.85
C LYS A 984 -3.71 -18.33 -11.74
N LEU A 985 -3.36 -17.73 -10.60
CA LEU A 985 -4.30 -16.93 -9.83
C LEU A 985 -4.89 -15.88 -10.78
N GLY A 986 -6.10 -15.43 -10.47
CA GLY A 986 -6.84 -14.52 -11.33
C GLY A 986 -6.26 -13.11 -11.27
N SER A 987 -5.16 -12.83 -11.98
CA SER A 987 -4.48 -11.52 -12.09
C SER A 987 -5.32 -10.41 -12.75
N LYS A 988 -6.61 -10.66 -12.86
CA LYS A 988 -7.73 -9.75 -13.02
C LYS A 988 -8.86 -10.33 -12.18
N HIS A 989 -9.07 -9.81 -10.97
CA HIS A 989 -10.40 -9.86 -10.38
C HIS A 989 -11.30 -9.01 -11.28
N THR A 990 -11.94 -9.66 -12.27
CA THR A 990 -12.82 -8.96 -13.20
C THR A 990 -13.97 -8.39 -12.41
N SER A 991 -13.97 -7.07 -12.22
CA SER A 991 -15.00 -6.35 -11.48
C SER A 991 -16.38 -6.79 -11.99
N PRO A 992 -17.32 -7.21 -11.11
CA PRO A 992 -18.62 -7.70 -11.53
C PRO A 992 -19.30 -6.71 -12.48
N SER A 993 -19.84 -7.20 -13.60
CA SER A 993 -20.42 -6.32 -14.61
C SER A 993 -21.67 -5.65 -14.08
N ILE A 994 -21.57 -4.35 -13.77
CA ILE A 994 -22.67 -3.51 -13.31
C ILE A 994 -23.79 -3.32 -14.35
N GLN A 995 -23.63 -3.85 -15.58
CA GLN A 995 -24.64 -3.72 -16.63
C GLN A 995 -25.98 -4.31 -16.20
N LYS A 996 -25.99 -5.40 -15.42
CA LYS A 996 -27.22 -5.98 -14.88
C LYS A 996 -27.92 -4.99 -13.95
N ASP A 997 -27.19 -4.40 -13.00
CA ASP A 997 -27.70 -3.40 -12.06
C ASP A 997 -28.27 -2.18 -12.82
N ILE A 998 -27.57 -1.71 -13.85
CA ILE A 998 -28.03 -0.61 -14.72
C ILE A 998 -29.36 -0.97 -15.40
N THR A 999 -29.45 -2.14 -16.06
CA THR A 999 -30.69 -2.60 -16.72
C THR A 999 -31.86 -2.76 -15.74
N VAL A 1000 -31.60 -3.26 -14.53
CA VAL A 1000 -32.62 -3.40 -13.47
C VAL A 1000 -33.12 -2.03 -13.00
N LEU A 1001 -32.22 -1.06 -12.79
CA LEU A 1001 -32.62 0.30 -12.43
C LEU A 1001 -33.33 1.04 -13.56
N MET A 1002 -32.91 0.90 -14.82
CA MET A 1002 -33.64 1.46 -15.97
C MET A 1002 -35.08 0.94 -16.03
N SER A 1003 -35.25 -0.37 -15.84
CA SER A 1003 -36.58 -1.02 -15.81
C SER A 1003 -37.47 -0.45 -14.70
N SER A 1004 -36.89 -0.18 -13.53
CA SER A 1004 -37.59 0.44 -12.39
C SER A 1004 -37.97 1.92 -12.66
N LEU A 1005 -37.02 2.71 -13.18
CA LEU A 1005 -37.22 4.11 -13.54
C LEU A 1005 -38.32 4.28 -14.61
N HIS A 1006 -38.40 3.36 -15.57
CA HIS A 1006 -39.47 3.29 -16.57
C HIS A 1006 -40.81 2.89 -15.95
N HIS A 1007 -40.85 1.83 -15.13
CA HIS A 1007 -42.07 1.36 -14.46
C HIS A 1007 -42.72 2.47 -13.61
N HIS A 1008 -41.90 3.23 -12.88
CA HIS A 1008 -42.34 4.35 -12.05
C HIS A 1008 -42.43 5.71 -12.78
N ARG A 1009 -42.00 5.78 -14.05
CA ARG A 1009 -42.00 6.98 -14.91
C ARG A 1009 -41.29 8.18 -14.30
N VAL A 1010 -40.07 7.97 -13.79
CA VAL A 1010 -39.35 8.95 -12.95
C VAL A 1010 -38.92 10.22 -13.73
N TYR A 1011 -38.68 10.11 -15.05
CA TYR A 1011 -38.32 11.24 -15.92
C TYR A 1011 -39.45 11.71 -16.85
N GLU A 1012 -40.69 11.27 -16.58
CA GLU A 1012 -41.91 11.91 -17.09
C GLU A 1012 -42.48 12.86 -16.02
N LEU A 1013 -42.95 14.04 -16.44
CA LEU A 1013 -43.60 15.00 -15.56
C LEU A 1013 -45.08 14.65 -15.36
N HIS A 1014 -45.47 14.29 -14.14
CA HIS A 1014 -46.83 13.93 -13.74
C HIS A 1014 -47.37 14.92 -12.69
N PRO A 1015 -48.09 15.99 -13.09
CA PRO A 1015 -48.58 17.02 -12.17
C PRO A 1015 -49.43 16.45 -11.03
N GLY A 1016 -49.09 16.83 -9.80
CA GLY A 1016 -49.74 16.34 -8.58
C GLY A 1016 -49.08 15.12 -7.94
N ARG A 1017 -48.05 14.53 -8.55
CA ARG A 1017 -47.31 13.41 -7.95
C ARG A 1017 -46.55 13.88 -6.69
N ALA A 1018 -46.91 13.32 -5.54
CA ALA A 1018 -46.29 13.57 -4.25
C ALA A 1018 -45.55 12.35 -3.71
N ILE A 1019 -44.63 12.60 -2.78
CA ILE A 1019 -43.91 11.57 -2.02
C ILE A 1019 -44.45 11.60 -0.58
N ASP A 1020 -44.83 10.44 -0.08
CA ASP A 1020 -45.28 10.20 1.30
C ASP A 1020 -44.09 9.65 2.12
N ASP A 1021 -43.31 10.56 2.70
CA ASP A 1021 -42.02 10.33 3.37
C ASP A 1021 -41.74 11.53 4.30
N ASP A 1022 -41.08 11.36 5.45
CA ASP A 1022 -40.95 12.42 6.48
C ASP A 1022 -40.25 13.70 5.99
N LYS A 1023 -39.34 13.58 5.02
CA LYS A 1023 -38.67 14.71 4.35
C LYS A 1023 -38.73 14.53 2.83
N PRO A 1024 -39.88 14.81 2.21
CA PRO A 1024 -40.17 14.34 0.85
C PRO A 1024 -39.69 15.32 -0.25
N ILE A 1025 -39.10 16.46 0.14
CA ILE A 1025 -38.55 17.48 -0.74
C ILE A 1025 -37.03 17.55 -0.52
N VAL A 1026 -36.25 17.25 -1.56
CA VAL A 1026 -34.79 17.40 -1.51
C VAL A 1026 -34.41 18.87 -1.66
N PRO A 1027 -33.57 19.46 -0.77
CA PRO A 1027 -33.12 20.84 -0.91
C PRO A 1027 -32.18 21.01 -2.09
N ASP A 1028 -32.31 22.11 -2.84
CA ASP A 1028 -31.32 22.48 -3.85
C ASP A 1028 -30.11 23.14 -3.17
N ALA A 1029 -29.13 22.32 -2.82
CA ALA A 1029 -27.93 22.76 -2.11
C ALA A 1029 -27.09 23.79 -2.88
N LEU A 1030 -27.20 23.90 -4.21
CA LEU A 1030 -26.47 24.91 -4.97
C LEU A 1030 -27.14 26.28 -4.82
N THR A 1031 -28.47 26.34 -4.95
CA THR A 1031 -29.24 27.59 -4.77
C THR A 1031 -29.20 28.04 -3.31
N TYR A 1032 -29.46 27.13 -2.36
CA TYR A 1032 -29.42 27.44 -0.93
C TYR A 1032 -28.01 27.80 -0.44
N GLY A 1033 -26.96 27.20 -1.03
CA GLY A 1033 -25.58 27.58 -0.74
C GLY A 1033 -25.18 28.97 -1.23
N LEU A 1034 -25.84 29.47 -2.29
CA LEU A 1034 -25.69 30.85 -2.76
C LEU A 1034 -26.46 31.84 -1.88
N GLU A 1035 -27.66 31.49 -1.45
CA GLU A 1035 -28.47 32.25 -0.48
C GLU A 1035 -27.75 32.42 0.87
N LEU A 1036 -26.82 31.51 1.21
CA LEU A 1036 -26.01 31.52 2.44
C LEU A 1036 -24.55 31.99 2.23
N LEU A 1037 -24.21 32.62 1.10
CA LEU A 1037 -22.81 32.97 0.78
C LEU A 1037 -22.31 34.27 1.43
N GLU A 1038 -23.20 35.24 1.69
CA GLU A 1038 -22.84 36.63 2.01
C GLU A 1038 -22.02 36.76 3.32
N GLY A 1039 -22.58 36.38 4.47
CA GLY A 1039 -21.85 36.44 5.76
C GLY A 1039 -20.51 35.69 5.77
N PRO A 1040 -20.44 34.41 5.35
CA PRO A 1040 -19.17 33.67 5.30
C PRO A 1040 -18.10 34.28 4.38
N LEU A 1041 -18.49 35.13 3.42
CA LEU A 1041 -17.60 35.90 2.57
C LEU A 1041 -17.11 37.18 3.26
N GLU A 1042 -17.94 37.82 4.07
CA GLU A 1042 -17.54 38.93 4.95
C GLU A 1042 -16.55 38.44 6.02
N ASP A 1043 -16.86 37.33 6.71
CA ASP A 1043 -15.99 36.69 7.71
C ASP A 1043 -14.61 36.33 7.14
N PHE A 1044 -14.61 35.78 5.91
CA PHE A 1044 -13.40 35.47 5.16
C PHE A 1044 -12.56 36.73 4.92
N ASN A 1045 -13.18 37.78 4.39
CA ASN A 1045 -12.48 39.03 4.04
C ASN A 1045 -11.98 39.80 5.27
N HIS A 1046 -12.72 39.78 6.39
CA HIS A 1046 -12.28 40.33 7.68
C HIS A 1046 -11.06 39.57 8.22
N THR A 1047 -11.11 38.24 8.21
CA THR A 1047 -10.00 37.38 8.64
C THR A 1047 -8.76 37.59 7.77
N PHE A 1048 -8.93 37.69 6.45
CA PHE A 1048 -7.83 37.96 5.52
C PHE A 1048 -7.25 39.37 5.70
N THR A 1049 -8.09 40.38 5.95
CA THR A 1049 -7.63 41.75 6.24
C THR A 1049 -6.81 41.81 7.52
N LYS A 1050 -7.22 41.09 8.58
CA LYS A 1050 -6.42 40.91 9.81
C LYS A 1050 -5.06 40.24 9.52
N LEU A 1051 -5.02 39.22 8.65
CA LEU A 1051 -3.76 38.59 8.23
C LEU A 1051 -2.85 39.56 7.45
N GLN A 1052 -3.38 40.31 6.47
CA GLN A 1052 -2.61 41.29 5.72
C GLN A 1052 -2.04 42.39 6.63
N ALA A 1053 -2.79 42.86 7.62
CA ALA A 1053 -2.30 43.84 8.60
C ALA A 1053 -1.09 43.28 9.38
N ARG A 1054 -1.22 42.06 9.92
CA ARG A 1054 -0.13 41.33 10.60
C ARG A 1054 1.10 41.09 9.71
N CYS A 1055 0.90 40.87 8.42
CA CYS A 1055 2.00 40.74 7.45
C CYS A 1055 2.71 42.07 7.16
N ARG A 1056 2.02 43.21 7.21
CA ARG A 1056 2.60 44.55 6.93
C ARG A 1056 3.39 45.12 8.12
N SER A 1057 3.05 44.75 9.35
CA SER A 1057 3.83 45.08 10.56
C SER A 1057 5.24 44.45 10.56
N THR A 1058 6.16 45.04 11.32
CA THR A 1058 7.41 44.36 11.68
C THR A 1058 7.09 43.27 12.73
N PRO A 1059 7.55 42.01 12.56
CA PRO A 1059 7.31 40.97 13.55
C PRO A 1059 8.06 41.22 14.86
N LEU A 1060 7.58 40.64 15.96
CA LEU A 1060 8.24 40.73 17.27
C LEU A 1060 9.60 39.99 17.29
N VAL A 1061 9.75 38.95 16.46
CA VAL A 1061 10.98 38.16 16.31
C VAL A 1061 11.43 38.18 14.85
N GLY A 1062 12.73 38.45 14.64
CA GLY A 1062 13.37 38.40 13.31
C GLY A 1062 13.23 39.67 12.48
N ALA A 1063 13.57 39.56 11.19
CA ALA A 1063 13.48 40.67 10.24
C ALA A 1063 12.06 40.83 9.67
N ARG A 1064 11.76 42.01 9.10
CA ARG A 1064 10.52 42.25 8.36
C ARG A 1064 10.40 41.29 7.18
N TYR A 1065 9.19 40.78 6.94
CA TYR A 1065 8.91 39.79 5.90
C TYR A 1065 9.25 40.30 4.48
N PRO A 1066 9.67 39.41 3.56
CA PRO A 1066 10.08 39.79 2.20
C PRO A 1066 8.93 40.39 1.38
N GLY A 1067 9.29 41.09 0.30
CA GLY A 1067 8.34 41.75 -0.61
C GLY A 1067 7.87 43.14 -0.17
N ILE A 1068 7.96 43.51 1.11
CA ILE A 1068 7.45 44.79 1.62
C ILE A 1068 8.42 45.95 1.32
N ARG A 1069 8.26 46.60 0.17
CA ARG A 1069 9.02 47.80 -0.20
C ARG A 1069 8.67 48.99 0.69
N THR A 1070 9.68 49.61 1.30
CA THR A 1070 9.55 50.89 2.01
C THR A 1070 9.59 52.07 1.04
N THR A 1071 8.48 52.78 0.88
CA THR A 1071 8.42 54.08 0.20
C THR A 1071 9.02 55.19 1.07
N VAL A 1072 10.35 55.29 1.09
CA VAL A 1072 11.07 56.43 1.67
C VAL A 1072 11.65 57.28 0.54
N GLU A 1073 10.78 58.05 -0.11
CA GLU A 1073 11.22 59.07 -1.07
C GLU A 1073 11.60 60.37 -0.36
N SER A 1074 12.88 60.48 -0.03
CA SER A 1074 13.49 61.73 0.43
C SER A 1074 13.57 62.75 -0.72
N THR A 1075 12.45 63.41 -1.03
CA THR A 1075 12.36 64.46 -2.07
C THR A 1075 13.02 65.77 -1.61
N THR A 1076 14.35 65.75 -1.54
CA THR A 1076 15.18 66.94 -1.33
C THR A 1076 15.18 67.81 -2.59
N THR A 1077 14.19 68.68 -2.75
CA THR A 1077 14.09 69.61 -3.90
C THR A 1077 14.33 71.06 -3.47
N VAL A 1078 15.46 71.63 -3.87
CA VAL A 1078 15.86 73.01 -3.56
C VAL A 1078 15.63 73.93 -4.76
N VAL A 1079 14.74 74.92 -4.61
CA VAL A 1079 14.53 76.04 -5.56
C VAL A 1079 14.30 77.33 -4.73
N PRO A 1080 14.85 78.51 -5.11
CA PRO A 1080 15.13 79.57 -4.12
C PRO A 1080 14.14 80.75 -4.03
N ALA A 1081 13.97 81.22 -2.78
CA ALA A 1081 13.84 82.59 -2.28
C ALA A 1081 13.13 83.72 -3.08
N ALA A 1082 12.10 84.32 -2.46
CA ALA A 1082 11.99 85.79 -2.24
C ALA A 1082 10.92 86.16 -1.18
N SER A 1083 11.29 87.00 -0.19
CA SER A 1083 10.50 88.02 0.56
C SER A 1083 9.03 87.78 1.03
N SER A 1084 8.55 88.29 2.18
CA SER A 1084 9.17 88.85 3.41
C SER A 1084 8.07 89.35 4.38
N SER A 1085 8.11 88.99 5.68
CA SER A 1085 7.63 89.86 6.79
C SER A 1085 7.96 89.28 8.17
N GLU A 1086 8.86 89.96 8.90
CA GLU A 1086 9.10 89.87 10.36
C GLU A 1086 7.96 90.56 11.16
N PRO A 1087 7.79 90.40 12.50
CA PRO A 1087 8.80 90.36 13.59
C PRO A 1087 8.79 89.06 14.45
N GLN A 1088 9.86 88.65 15.15
CA GLN A 1088 10.75 89.33 16.13
C GLN A 1088 10.04 89.73 17.46
N THR A 1089 10.58 89.57 18.69
CA THR A 1089 11.85 88.96 19.18
C THR A 1089 11.85 88.80 20.72
N VAL A 1090 12.40 87.67 21.22
CA VAL A 1090 13.39 87.56 22.36
C VAL A 1090 12.99 87.90 23.83
N ALA A 1091 13.58 87.11 24.76
CA ALA A 1091 13.87 87.41 26.19
C ALA A 1091 12.73 87.36 27.25
N VAL A 1092 12.96 87.11 28.56
CA VAL A 1092 14.10 86.52 29.33
C VAL A 1092 13.60 86.04 30.73
N ASN A 1093 14.26 85.00 31.29
CA ASN A 1093 14.40 84.53 32.69
C ASN A 1093 13.37 84.82 33.83
N THR A 1094 13.39 83.86 34.78
CA THR A 1094 13.17 83.97 36.24
C THR A 1094 11.75 84.09 36.83
N ALA A 1095 11.51 83.26 37.85
CA ALA A 1095 10.40 83.25 38.81
C ALA A 1095 10.87 83.92 40.15
N PRO A 1096 10.23 83.76 41.33
CA PRO A 1096 8.91 83.20 41.70
C PRO A 1096 8.09 84.06 42.71
N THR A 1097 6.86 83.64 43.07
CA THR A 1097 6.28 83.79 44.42
C THR A 1097 5.03 82.90 44.66
N SER A 1098 4.70 82.68 45.94
CA SER A 1098 3.51 81.99 46.51
C SER A 1098 2.34 82.99 46.79
N GLU A 1099 1.19 82.72 47.43
CA GLU A 1099 0.64 81.75 48.41
C GLU A 1099 -0.90 81.55 48.14
N GLY A 1100 -1.71 80.68 48.78
CA GLY A 1100 -1.52 79.69 49.87
C GLY A 1100 -2.88 79.16 50.43
N HIS A 1101 -2.84 78.45 51.57
CA HIS A 1101 -3.96 77.90 52.41
C HIS A 1101 -4.76 76.68 51.89
N ALA A 1102 -5.18 75.69 52.71
CA ALA A 1102 -4.78 75.32 54.08
C ALA A 1102 -5.20 73.86 54.47
N GLU A 1103 -4.45 73.26 55.43
CA GLU A 1103 -4.79 72.30 56.52
C GLU A 1103 -5.95 71.26 56.40
N GLY A 1104 -5.86 70.00 56.89
CA GLY A 1104 -4.71 69.27 57.50
C GLY A 1104 -5.07 67.97 58.28
N ALA A 1105 -4.05 67.11 58.51
CA ALA A 1105 -3.87 66.09 59.58
C ALA A 1105 -4.68 64.75 59.69
N SER A 1106 -3.93 63.63 59.57
CA SER A 1106 -3.80 62.50 60.53
C SER A 1106 -4.72 61.24 60.58
N GLU A 1107 -4.08 60.09 60.27
CA GLU A 1107 -3.85 58.88 61.13
C GLU A 1107 -4.81 57.66 61.27
N GLN A 1108 -4.16 56.48 61.09
CA GLN A 1108 -4.26 55.19 61.82
C GLN A 1108 -5.38 54.16 61.54
N LEU A 1109 -5.11 52.90 61.98
CA LEU A 1109 -5.85 51.65 61.70
C LEU A 1109 -6.59 51.12 62.94
N ALA A 1110 -7.68 50.35 62.74
CA ALA A 1110 -8.08 49.26 63.65
C ALA A 1110 -9.08 48.24 63.04
N ASP A 1111 -8.65 46.97 62.99
CA ASP A 1111 -9.36 45.71 63.33
C ASP A 1111 -10.89 45.77 63.68
N ARG A 1112 -11.74 44.94 63.02
CA ARG A 1112 -12.48 43.78 63.62
C ARG A 1112 -13.53 43.09 62.74
N GLN A 1113 -13.88 41.87 63.15
CA GLN A 1113 -14.74 40.89 62.46
C GLN A 1113 -16.25 41.00 62.75
N SER A 1114 -17.02 40.31 61.89
CA SER A 1114 -18.23 39.48 62.16
C SER A 1114 -19.59 40.03 61.72
N GLY A 1115 -20.54 39.13 61.38
CA GLY A 1115 -21.97 39.49 61.30
C GLY A 1115 -22.78 39.16 60.05
N ALA A 1116 -22.54 38.03 59.37
CA ALA A 1116 -23.55 37.14 58.75
C ALA A 1116 -24.81 37.66 57.98
N VAL A 1117 -25.05 37.01 56.83
CA VAL A 1117 -26.36 36.55 56.29
C VAL A 1117 -27.25 37.50 55.45
N ILE A 1118 -27.42 37.11 54.17
CA ILE A 1118 -28.62 37.10 53.29
C ILE A 1118 -29.48 38.41 53.30
N GLU A 1119 -29.66 39.14 52.19
CA GLU A 1119 -30.14 38.70 50.87
C GLU A 1119 -29.69 39.73 49.81
N ARG A 1120 -29.37 39.33 48.56
CA ARG A 1120 -28.75 40.25 47.58
C ARG A 1120 -29.52 40.40 46.26
N SER A 1121 -30.08 41.58 46.07
CA SER A 1121 -30.63 42.07 44.80
C SER A 1121 -30.16 43.51 44.60
N GLU A 1122 -29.20 43.74 43.69
CA GLU A 1122 -28.64 45.07 43.43
C GLU A 1122 -28.58 45.33 41.91
N ASP A 1123 -29.29 46.37 41.47
CA ASP A 1123 -29.27 46.97 40.13
C ASP A 1123 -28.23 48.10 40.12
N ARG A 1124 -27.41 48.22 39.05
CA ARG A 1124 -26.67 49.45 38.62
C ARG A 1124 -25.62 50.01 39.61
N GLU A 1125 -24.53 50.68 39.23
CA GLU A 1125 -23.86 51.08 37.98
C GLU A 1125 -22.33 51.00 38.29
N GLY A 1126 -21.37 50.97 37.37
CA GLY A 1126 -21.41 51.15 35.92
C GLY A 1126 -20.22 52.03 35.47
N ASP A 1127 -19.08 51.44 35.15
CA ASP A 1127 -17.99 52.05 34.36
C ASP A 1127 -17.28 50.95 33.55
N GLY A 1128 -16.63 51.31 32.44
CA GLY A 1128 -16.31 50.38 31.34
C GLY A 1128 -14.84 50.07 31.11
N SER A 1129 -14.57 48.85 30.67
CA SER A 1129 -13.36 48.43 29.95
C SER A 1129 -13.74 47.37 28.94
N ASP A 1130 -13.49 47.60 27.65
CA ASP A 1130 -13.94 46.71 26.58
C ASP A 1130 -13.23 45.34 26.62
N GLU A 1131 -14.01 44.26 26.53
CA GLU A 1131 -13.54 42.88 26.44
C GLU A 1131 -13.56 42.42 24.96
N ASP A 1132 -12.39 42.14 24.38
CA ASP A 1132 -12.29 41.36 23.13
C ASP A 1132 -12.56 39.88 23.50
N SER A 1133 -13.70 39.30 23.07
CA SER A 1133 -14.06 37.91 23.38
C SER A 1133 -13.38 36.89 22.44
N ASP A 1134 -12.63 35.95 23.02
CA ASP A 1134 -12.03 34.81 22.32
C ASP A 1134 -13.07 33.68 22.09
N ASP A 1135 -14.11 33.96 21.29
CA ASP A 1135 -15.16 33.00 20.90
C ASP A 1135 -14.67 31.99 19.82
N ASP A 1136 -13.56 31.30 20.07
CA ASP A 1136 -13.03 30.18 19.23
C ASP A 1136 -13.26 28.79 19.91
N GLU A 1137 -13.95 28.71 21.07
CA GLU A 1137 -14.33 27.46 21.79
C GLU A 1137 -15.86 27.21 21.89
N GLU A 1138 -16.53 26.88 20.78
CA GLU A 1138 -17.64 25.88 20.73
C GLU A 1138 -18.21 25.72 19.30
N ASP A 1139 -17.71 24.75 18.52
CA ASP A 1139 -18.55 23.79 17.75
C ASP A 1139 -17.66 22.69 17.12
N ASP A 1140 -17.13 21.80 17.97
CA ASP A 1140 -16.41 20.61 17.50
C ASP A 1140 -17.34 19.42 17.20
N LEU A 1141 -18.56 19.72 16.73
CA LEU A 1141 -19.37 18.76 15.97
C LEU A 1141 -18.64 18.39 14.68
N GLN A 1142 -17.80 17.36 14.77
CA GLN A 1142 -17.44 16.55 13.61
C GLN A 1142 -18.74 16.02 12.98
N PRO A 1143 -18.94 16.13 11.66
CA PRO A 1143 -20.07 15.46 11.01
C PRO A 1143 -19.91 13.95 11.18
N GLN A 1144 -20.84 13.36 11.94
CA GLN A 1144 -21.02 11.93 12.26
C GLN A 1144 -20.15 10.96 11.44
N THR A 1145 -19.12 10.39 12.07
CA THR A 1145 -18.29 9.26 11.61
C THR A 1145 -18.21 9.12 10.08
N MET A 1146 -17.29 9.85 9.45
CA MET A 1146 -17.05 9.74 8.00
C MET A 1146 -16.74 8.27 7.61
N PHE A 1147 -16.99 7.93 6.35
CA PHE A 1147 -16.87 6.57 5.82
C PHE A 1147 -15.63 5.83 6.30
N SER A 1148 -15.81 4.62 6.84
CA SER A 1148 -14.69 3.74 7.14
C SER A 1148 -13.98 3.31 5.85
N LEU A 1149 -12.65 3.17 5.91
CA LEU A 1149 -11.78 2.80 4.79
C LEU A 1149 -11.18 1.40 5.01
N ASP A 1150 -12.02 0.47 5.48
CA ASP A 1150 -11.61 -0.89 5.88
C ASP A 1150 -11.23 -1.80 4.71
N THR A 1151 -11.60 -1.47 3.46
CA THR A 1151 -11.39 -2.37 2.31
C THR A 1151 -10.36 -1.83 1.32
N PRO A 1152 -9.62 -2.72 0.63
CA PRO A 1152 -8.67 -2.30 -0.41
C PRO A 1152 -9.34 -1.55 -1.57
N GLY A 1153 -10.66 -1.73 -1.76
CA GLY A 1153 -11.44 -1.05 -2.79
C GLY A 1153 -11.76 0.41 -2.45
N ASP A 1154 -11.71 0.81 -1.18
CA ASP A 1154 -11.97 2.19 -0.77
C ASP A 1154 -10.78 3.12 -1.06
N VAL A 1155 -9.56 2.57 -1.04
CA VAL A 1155 -8.29 3.25 -1.32
C VAL A 1155 -7.68 2.90 -2.70
N ALA A 1156 -8.43 2.22 -3.57
CA ALA A 1156 -7.94 1.82 -4.89
C ALA A 1156 -7.57 3.04 -5.76
N LEU A 1157 -6.42 2.98 -6.43
CA LEU A 1157 -5.86 4.12 -7.16
C LEU A 1157 -6.57 4.34 -8.51
N ASP A 1158 -7.06 3.29 -9.19
CA ASP A 1158 -8.01 3.48 -10.30
C ASP A 1158 -9.48 3.48 -9.79
N PRO A 1159 -10.22 4.60 -9.81
CA PRO A 1159 -11.61 4.64 -9.34
C PRO A 1159 -12.61 3.86 -10.22
N ASP A 1160 -12.23 3.40 -11.42
CA ASP A 1160 -13.03 2.50 -12.26
C ASP A 1160 -12.49 1.06 -12.30
N ARG A 1161 -11.41 0.76 -11.58
CA ARG A 1161 -10.85 -0.59 -11.44
C ARG A 1161 -10.27 -0.77 -10.05
N VAL A 1162 -10.83 -1.68 -9.28
CA VAL A 1162 -10.11 -2.27 -8.15
C VAL A 1162 -8.77 -2.77 -8.68
N ASP A 1163 -7.68 -2.14 -8.24
CA ASP A 1163 -6.31 -2.55 -8.58
C ASP A 1163 -6.09 -4.02 -8.19
N ASN A 1164 -5.00 -4.63 -8.66
CA ASN A 1164 -4.76 -6.07 -8.52
C ASN A 1164 -4.42 -6.50 -7.07
N PHE A 1165 -5.40 -6.37 -6.16
CA PHE A 1165 -5.40 -6.86 -4.79
C PHE A 1165 -5.61 -8.37 -4.76
N GLU A 1166 -4.61 -9.12 -5.26
CA GLU A 1166 -4.48 -10.56 -5.01
C GLU A 1166 -4.10 -10.79 -3.52
N PHE A 1167 -5.10 -10.69 -2.63
CA PHE A 1167 -5.00 -11.19 -1.27
C PHE A 1167 -4.93 -12.73 -1.30
N GLY A 1168 -3.73 -13.24 -1.48
CA GLY A 1168 -3.43 -14.67 -1.43
C GLY A 1168 -3.44 -15.22 0.00
N LEU A 1169 -4.60 -15.69 0.44
CA LEU A 1169 -4.79 -16.58 1.59
C LEU A 1169 -5.46 -17.90 1.16
#